data_AF-A0A409YLJ5-F1
#
_entry.id   AF-A0A409YLJ5-F1
#
_cell.length_a   1.000
_cell.length_b   1.000
_cell.length_c   1.000
_cell.angle_alpha   90.00
_cell.angle_beta   90.00
_cell.angle_gamma   90.00
#
_symmetry.space_group_name_H-M   'P 1'
#
loop_
_entity.id
_entity.type
_entity.pdbx_description
1 polymer ?
#
loop_
_entity_poly.entity_id
_entity_poly.type
_entity_poly.pdbx_seq_one_letter_code
_entity_poly.pdbx_strand_id
1 'polypeptide(L)'
;MVNLPRLSALFAYDLTSVAYKPVPGLTRPDVSAGGNVTFPNHHRPTNASHHTINSTKPAAHRFHSATASAAAALSTQEALAKNDVYYLPSLSTSAAYNPAASLNQELASDTSATAGDCRVDPYEAPPVLDQDFPPYDQTESNVYRYRQQQAVNLGSWFVHEDWMTPSVFKCAAGAKGAEIDIANGWGSLDSARAVLEQHWDTFITQSDFDYLANIGINTVRLPIGYWSLGPDFLQGTPFENVSSVYQNSWARVVRAVNQAGKAGLGVLIDLHGAVGSQNGQPHSGVSDGQTHLFDVAGNMDKTVDVLTFLAKTFGPVNNVVGIQLLNEPQYVSNLEDFYTRAIEAIRQASSSTRRLPLYLHDGFDLDRFSKFVAARTDFIVQDHHSYFVFTESDKAESGSRHLVDVNGTIAETLVGASRTERRNLVVDEWSCALTPESLKQDDNADAIQKQFGLEQIKVYTNATAGWSFWSYKKEDCDTDPGWCFKAAVGRFLPDTFFSYGKSTSMKEASALAEEASNIIIPTDGAAGVLNLVPQQPFAYQGDNYPREVPHRFAAIHDYSRRDQQADEATRNSTSRGYKDGFTTAKVFAAYNMSRLGFVGQYMADAIAIAGPSLIVQGSEDGYRGAFMEGLQHGEAAVTSGNCRMLSDTEIDWETYMIQTKVFLNGERNYSQITGPTGPLVYPAGHVHIHQFLYDITDAGKDVRLAQNIYGALYLTSLVLCCAIYRSAGNIPNWITLLLPVSKRLHSIYVLRLFNDCWSVVAAQAAILAFQNGLYDTGIMLFSAALSVKMSALLYLPGLLVILVKRKGVIPAMGYIATLVVTQVLFALPFFREDAYAYLQSAFDFGRVFLYKWTVNWRLFDEETFLSPRLATTLLIGHVTTLIAFGLFKWCAPDGGVYRVLSRALRSPLRPAGLSPVTSDYIATVLFTSNLIGILFARSLHYQFYSWYAQQIPFLTWRTRYPIPVK
;
A
#
# COMPACT_ATOMS: atom_id res chain seq x y z
N MET A 1 19.78 49.30 27.41
CA MET A 1 18.41 48.74 27.33
C MET A 1 18.48 47.47 26.50
N VAL A 2 18.43 46.32 27.17
CA VAL A 2 18.65 45.00 26.57
C VAL A 2 17.27 44.34 26.35
N ASN A 3 17.06 43.81 25.15
CA ASN A 3 15.80 43.24 24.67
C ASN A 3 15.35 42.04 25.54
N LEU A 4 14.25 42.22 26.28
CA LEU A 4 13.67 41.25 27.23
C LEU A 4 13.01 39.95 26.66
N PRO A 5 12.77 39.70 25.34
CA PRO A 5 12.07 38.47 24.93
C PRO A 5 12.95 37.21 24.78
N ARG A 6 14.26 37.26 25.01
CA ARG A 6 15.15 36.08 24.86
C ARG A 6 15.49 35.33 26.15
N LEU A 7 14.93 35.75 27.30
CA LEU A 7 15.13 35.11 28.61
C LEU A 7 14.00 34.14 29.01
N SER A 8 12.94 34.03 28.20
CA SER A 8 11.82 33.10 28.41
C SER A 8 12.09 31.65 27.95
N ALA A 9 13.22 31.40 27.28
CA ALA A 9 13.58 30.07 26.75
C ALA A 9 14.16 29.09 27.80
N LEU A 10 14.30 29.49 29.06
CA LEU A 10 14.89 28.66 30.12
C LEU A 10 13.86 27.92 30.99
N PHE A 11 12.54 28.14 30.80
CA PHE A 11 11.50 27.54 31.65
C PHE A 11 10.23 27.09 30.90
N ALA A 12 10.32 26.74 29.61
CA ALA A 12 9.21 26.17 28.85
C ALA A 12 9.52 24.72 28.47
N TYR A 13 9.00 23.76 29.26
CA TYR A 13 9.01 22.34 28.92
C TYR A 13 7.93 22.08 27.87
N ASP A 14 8.30 21.90 26.60
CA ASP A 14 7.35 21.53 25.55
C ASP A 14 7.24 19.99 25.43
N LEU A 15 6.00 19.49 25.41
CA LEU A 15 5.65 18.06 25.37
C LEU A 15 5.47 17.53 23.93
N THR A 16 6.29 18.03 23.03
CA THR A 16 6.13 17.92 21.57
C THR A 16 7.40 17.40 20.90
N SER A 17 7.92 16.24 21.29
CA SER A 17 8.99 15.62 20.50
C SER A 17 8.92 14.10 20.41
N VAL A 18 8.85 13.63 19.15
CA VAL A 18 9.61 12.55 18.48
C VAL A 18 8.99 12.42 17.03
N ALA A 19 9.72 11.83 16.07
CA ALA A 19 9.78 12.12 14.61
C ALA A 19 8.46 12.37 13.82
N TYR A 20 8.34 13.43 13.01
CA TYR A 20 8.82 13.63 11.62
C TYR A 20 8.58 15.10 11.17
N LYS A 21 9.26 15.63 10.14
CA LYS A 21 8.77 16.85 9.43
C LYS A 21 9.13 16.79 7.94
N PRO A 22 8.23 17.20 7.02
CA PRO A 22 8.61 17.72 5.71
C PRO A 22 8.95 19.22 5.79
N VAL A 23 9.89 19.65 4.94
CA VAL A 23 10.31 21.04 4.73
C VAL A 23 9.13 21.90 4.21
N PRO A 24 8.82 23.07 4.79
CA PRO A 24 7.79 23.98 4.25
C PRO A 24 8.36 25.14 3.42
N GLY A 25 7.74 25.39 2.26
CA GLY A 25 7.90 26.59 1.40
C GLY A 25 7.65 26.21 -0.06
N LEU A 26 6.59 26.66 -0.76
CA LEU A 26 6.21 28.04 -1.01
C LEU A 26 4.67 28.21 -1.05
N THR A 27 4.18 29.16 -0.26
CA THR A 27 2.80 29.64 -0.27
C THR A 27 2.54 30.62 -1.42
N ARG A 28 1.41 30.45 -2.12
CA ARG A 28 0.75 31.51 -2.88
C ARG A 28 0.26 32.60 -1.92
N PRO A 29 0.35 33.90 -2.26
CA PRO A 29 -0.40 34.93 -1.54
C PRO A 29 -1.65 35.32 -2.34
N ASP A 30 -2.81 35.20 -1.69
CA ASP A 30 -4.01 35.99 -2.00
C ASP A 30 -4.14 37.07 -0.92
N VAL A 31 -4.20 38.34 -1.33
CA VAL A 31 -4.77 39.43 -0.53
C VAL A 31 -5.59 40.31 -1.46
N SER A 32 -6.91 40.29 -1.26
CA SER A 32 -7.84 41.30 -1.75
C SER A 32 -7.97 42.41 -0.70
N ALA A 33 -7.77 43.66 -1.12
CA ALA A 33 -8.40 44.86 -0.54
C ALA A 33 -8.09 46.07 -1.43
N GLY A 34 -9.14 46.79 -1.82
CA GLY A 34 -9.05 47.94 -2.72
C GLY A 34 -8.42 49.20 -2.10
N GLY A 35 -7.99 50.08 -2.99
CA GLY A 35 -7.53 51.43 -2.68
C GLY A 35 -7.09 52.15 -3.95
N ASN A 36 -7.88 53.14 -4.39
CA ASN A 36 -7.57 54.09 -5.45
C ASN A 36 -6.19 54.73 -5.26
N VAL A 37 -5.51 55.11 -6.37
CA VAL A 37 -5.03 56.47 -6.68
C VAL A 37 -4.09 56.45 -7.90
N THR A 38 -4.52 57.21 -8.91
CA THR A 38 -3.90 57.86 -10.08
C THR A 38 -2.42 57.68 -10.48
N PHE A 39 -2.24 57.54 -11.80
CA PHE A 39 -1.02 57.65 -12.63
C PHE A 39 -0.30 59.00 -12.57
N PRO A 40 0.97 59.04 -13.05
CA PRO A 40 1.24 59.91 -14.19
C PRO A 40 2.04 59.25 -15.34
N ASN A 41 1.82 59.83 -16.51
CA ASN A 41 2.32 59.53 -17.85
C ASN A 41 3.86 59.55 -18.01
N HIS A 42 4.38 58.80 -18.99
CA HIS A 42 5.06 59.41 -20.16
C HIS A 42 5.29 58.43 -21.34
N HIS A 43 4.94 58.94 -22.53
CA HIS A 43 5.53 58.75 -23.86
C HIS A 43 5.39 57.44 -24.69
N ARG A 44 4.45 57.53 -25.65
CA ARG A 44 4.49 57.09 -27.07
C ARG A 44 5.64 57.76 -27.88
N PRO A 45 5.90 57.50 -29.21
CA PRO A 45 5.09 56.77 -30.23
C PRO A 45 5.88 55.87 -31.25
N THR A 46 5.22 54.96 -32.00
CA THR A 46 5.00 54.90 -33.48
C THR A 46 5.31 53.45 -33.94
N ASN A 47 4.74 52.79 -34.96
CA ASN A 47 3.83 53.11 -36.08
C ASN A 47 3.17 51.80 -36.63
N ALA A 48 1.92 51.94 -37.13
CA ALA A 48 1.28 51.38 -38.35
C ALA A 48 1.48 49.88 -38.77
N SER A 49 0.51 49.12 -39.30
CA SER A 49 -0.69 49.42 -40.10
C SER A 49 -1.62 48.20 -40.34
N HIS A 50 -2.94 48.45 -40.33
CA HIS A 50 -4.04 47.97 -41.21
C HIS A 50 -4.36 46.46 -41.43
N HIS A 51 -5.57 46.02 -41.00
CA HIS A 51 -6.80 46.02 -41.83
C HIS A 51 -8.08 45.69 -41.01
N THR A 52 -9.15 46.44 -41.25
CA THR A 52 -10.54 46.34 -40.75
C THR A 52 -11.45 45.83 -41.89
N ILE A 53 -12.64 45.22 -41.68
CA ILE A 53 -13.96 45.90 -41.62
C ILE A 53 -15.16 44.90 -41.55
N ASN A 54 -16.06 45.12 -40.55
CA ASN A 54 -17.56 45.08 -40.52
C ASN A 54 -18.43 43.80 -40.62
N SER A 55 -19.31 43.51 -39.64
CA SER A 55 -20.70 44.04 -39.32
C SER A 55 -21.78 43.05 -39.83
N THR A 56 -22.84 42.62 -39.14
CA THR A 56 -23.92 43.34 -38.43
C THR A 56 -24.83 42.34 -37.66
N LYS A 57 -25.40 42.76 -36.53
CA LYS A 57 -26.63 42.25 -35.86
C LYS A 57 -27.85 43.08 -36.34
N PRO A 58 -29.15 42.66 -36.23
CA PRO A 58 -29.91 42.84 -34.96
C PRO A 58 -31.16 41.94 -34.68
N ALA A 59 -31.49 41.86 -33.37
CA ALA A 59 -32.82 41.85 -32.69
C ALA A 59 -33.91 40.79 -33.06
N ALA A 60 -34.86 40.36 -32.21
CA ALA A 60 -35.47 40.90 -31.00
C ALA A 60 -36.22 39.84 -30.15
N HIS A 61 -36.23 40.06 -28.83
CA HIS A 61 -37.30 39.87 -27.82
C HIS A 61 -38.49 38.91 -28.02
N ARG A 62 -38.79 38.09 -26.99
CA ARG A 62 -39.94 38.31 -26.07
C ARG A 62 -39.92 37.42 -24.81
N PHE A 63 -40.44 38.01 -23.74
CA PHE A 63 -40.62 37.56 -22.35
C PHE A 63 -42.03 36.98 -22.12
N HIS A 64 -42.16 36.25 -21.00
CA HIS A 64 -43.32 35.97 -20.09
C HIS A 64 -43.56 34.47 -19.89
N SER A 65 -43.33 33.86 -18.71
CA SER A 65 -43.79 34.06 -17.31
C SER A 65 -45.16 33.46 -16.99
N ALA A 66 -45.21 32.52 -16.05
CA ALA A 66 -46.28 32.26 -15.05
C ALA A 66 -45.89 31.01 -14.24
N THR A 67 -45.45 31.09 -12.96
CA THR A 67 -46.22 31.15 -11.68
C THR A 67 -47.02 29.87 -11.37
N ALA A 68 -47.15 29.32 -10.15
CA ALA A 68 -46.58 29.58 -8.83
C ALA A 68 -47.06 28.46 -7.84
N SER A 69 -46.26 28.23 -6.79
CA SER A 69 -46.56 27.86 -5.38
C SER A 69 -47.64 26.83 -4.97
N ALA A 70 -47.26 25.96 -4.02
CA ALA A 70 -47.90 25.88 -2.69
C ALA A 70 -46.95 25.25 -1.65
N ALA A 71 -47.02 25.74 -0.42
CA ALA A 71 -46.20 25.38 0.74
C ALA A 71 -47.09 24.94 1.91
N ALA A 72 -46.58 24.07 2.81
CA ALA A 72 -46.86 23.95 4.26
C ALA A 72 -46.30 22.58 4.74
N ALA A 73 -45.25 22.47 5.58
CA ALA A 73 -45.13 22.76 7.02
C ALA A 73 -45.95 21.83 7.93
N LEU A 74 -45.29 20.92 8.67
CA LEU A 74 -45.14 20.93 10.14
C LEU A 74 -44.54 19.64 10.72
N SER A 75 -43.81 19.83 11.83
CA SER A 75 -42.95 18.96 12.62
C SER A 75 -43.66 18.02 13.61
N THR A 76 -42.97 16.95 14.02
CA THR A 76 -42.97 16.46 15.42
C THR A 76 -41.68 15.68 15.77
N GLN A 77 -41.28 15.81 17.03
CA GLN A 77 -40.02 15.45 17.70
C GLN A 77 -39.91 13.97 18.16
N GLU A 78 -38.64 13.55 18.34
CA GLU A 78 -38.04 12.73 19.43
C GLU A 78 -38.63 11.37 19.84
N ALA A 79 -37.81 10.31 19.80
CA ALA A 79 -37.19 9.70 21.01
C ALA A 79 -36.45 8.36 20.75
N LEU A 80 -35.21 8.30 21.26
CA LEU A 80 -34.56 7.21 22.02
C LEU A 80 -34.35 5.79 21.44
N ALA A 81 -33.08 5.52 21.13
CA ALA A 81 -32.23 4.40 21.60
C ALA A 81 -32.85 3.02 21.92
N LYS A 82 -32.31 1.98 21.25
CA LYS A 82 -31.68 0.80 21.90
C LYS A 82 -31.04 -0.15 20.88
N ASN A 83 -29.84 -0.63 21.23
CA ASN A 83 -29.24 -1.86 20.72
C ASN A 83 -30.24 -3.02 20.85
N ASP A 84 -30.31 -3.90 19.86
CA ASP A 84 -30.32 -5.33 20.15
C ASP A 84 -29.84 -6.18 18.97
N VAL A 85 -29.09 -7.19 19.38
CA VAL A 85 -28.52 -8.32 18.66
C VAL A 85 -29.59 -9.05 17.86
N TYR A 86 -29.34 -9.34 16.58
CA TYR A 86 -30.13 -10.33 15.84
C TYR A 86 -29.30 -11.56 15.51
N TYR A 87 -29.71 -12.64 16.18
CA TYR A 87 -29.48 -14.04 15.87
C TYR A 87 -29.77 -14.36 14.41
N LEU A 88 -28.92 -15.21 13.82
CA LEU A 88 -29.21 -16.04 12.66
C LEU A 88 -30.38 -16.99 12.97
N PRO A 89 -31.34 -17.15 12.06
CA PRO A 89 -32.04 -18.40 11.86
C PRO A 89 -31.50 -19.09 10.60
N SER A 90 -31.12 -20.35 10.78
CA SER A 90 -30.97 -21.35 9.74
C SER A 90 -32.15 -21.35 8.76
N LEU A 91 -31.88 -21.24 7.47
CA LEU A 91 -32.86 -21.54 6.42
C LEU A 91 -32.31 -22.65 5.51
N SER A 92 -33.11 -23.71 5.49
CA SER A 92 -33.02 -24.90 4.68
C SER A 92 -33.02 -24.60 3.19
N THR A 93 -32.28 -25.42 2.46
CA THR A 93 -32.39 -25.74 1.04
C THR A 93 -33.77 -25.48 0.41
N SER A 94 -33.85 -24.50 -0.49
CA SER A 94 -34.83 -24.49 -1.58
C SER A 94 -34.32 -23.69 -2.79
N ALA A 95 -34.34 -24.36 -3.94
CA ALA A 95 -34.32 -23.89 -5.34
C ALA A 95 -33.48 -22.66 -5.71
N ALA A 96 -32.43 -22.90 -6.49
CA ALA A 96 -31.66 -21.89 -7.21
C ALA A 96 -32.56 -21.08 -8.15
N TYR A 97 -32.56 -19.76 -7.99
CA TYR A 97 -33.13 -18.82 -8.95
C TYR A 97 -32.18 -18.71 -10.15
N ASN A 98 -32.64 -19.12 -11.33
CA ASN A 98 -31.88 -19.09 -12.59
C ASN A 98 -32.46 -18.03 -13.54
N PRO A 99 -31.81 -16.87 -13.72
CA PRO A 99 -32.28 -15.80 -14.61
C PRO A 99 -32.35 -16.21 -16.09
N ALA A 100 -31.53 -17.18 -16.54
CA ALA A 100 -31.59 -17.70 -17.91
C ALA A 100 -32.91 -18.45 -18.19
N ALA A 101 -33.56 -18.98 -17.15
CA ALA A 101 -34.86 -19.60 -17.28
C ALA A 101 -35.99 -18.56 -17.46
N SER A 102 -35.84 -17.32 -16.96
CA SER A 102 -36.88 -16.28 -17.16
C SER A 102 -36.83 -15.67 -18.56
N LEU A 103 -35.63 -15.58 -19.18
CA LEU A 103 -35.50 -15.22 -20.59
C LEU A 103 -36.20 -16.27 -21.48
N ASN A 104 -35.99 -17.56 -21.19
CA ASN A 104 -36.68 -18.65 -21.86
C ASN A 104 -38.20 -18.65 -21.61
N GLN A 105 -38.68 -18.15 -20.47
CA GLN A 105 -40.11 -18.21 -20.12
C GLN A 105 -40.92 -17.03 -20.68
N GLU A 106 -40.31 -15.84 -20.84
CA GLU A 106 -40.95 -14.72 -21.55
C GLU A 106 -40.89 -14.89 -23.08
N LEU A 107 -39.84 -15.52 -23.63
CA LEU A 107 -39.73 -15.80 -25.07
C LEU A 107 -40.43 -17.08 -25.55
N ALA A 108 -40.82 -18.01 -24.67
CA ALA A 108 -41.48 -19.27 -25.04
C ALA A 108 -43.01 -19.27 -24.88
N SER A 109 -43.64 -18.15 -24.49
CA SER A 109 -45.08 -18.11 -24.23
C SER A 109 -45.97 -17.75 -25.43
N ASP A 110 -45.42 -17.59 -26.65
CA ASP A 110 -46.22 -17.37 -27.86
C ASP A 110 -46.02 -18.47 -28.91
N THR A 111 -46.69 -19.60 -28.70
CA THR A 111 -46.87 -20.62 -29.74
C THR A 111 -47.94 -20.19 -30.74
N SER A 112 -47.59 -19.27 -31.64
CA SER A 112 -48.30 -19.03 -32.90
C SER A 112 -47.37 -18.46 -33.99
N ALA A 113 -46.26 -19.15 -34.26
CA ALA A 113 -45.33 -18.78 -35.31
C ALA A 113 -45.97 -18.81 -36.71
N THR A 114 -46.33 -17.64 -37.22
CA THR A 114 -46.30 -17.32 -38.65
C THR A 114 -45.10 -16.42 -38.90
N ALA A 115 -44.40 -16.62 -40.02
CA ALA A 115 -43.24 -15.84 -40.41
C ALA A 115 -43.56 -14.32 -40.33
N GLY A 116 -42.92 -13.59 -39.42
CA GLY A 116 -43.31 -12.19 -39.17
C GLY A 116 -42.43 -11.34 -38.25
N ASP A 117 -41.95 -11.81 -37.10
CA ASP A 117 -41.56 -10.85 -36.04
C ASP A 117 -40.10 -10.95 -35.57
N CYS A 118 -39.18 -10.41 -36.37
CA CYS A 118 -37.82 -10.08 -35.92
C CYS A 118 -37.73 -8.66 -35.33
N ARG A 119 -38.86 -7.99 -35.11
CA ARG A 119 -38.93 -6.66 -34.51
C ARG A 119 -39.13 -6.83 -33.00
N VAL A 120 -38.22 -6.26 -32.22
CA VAL A 120 -38.30 -6.26 -30.77
C VAL A 120 -38.73 -4.88 -30.30
N ASP A 121 -39.59 -4.83 -29.29
CA ASP A 121 -39.97 -3.58 -28.63
C ASP A 121 -38.74 -2.87 -28.05
N PRO A 122 -38.75 -1.52 -27.97
CA PRO A 122 -37.64 -0.78 -27.39
C PRO A 122 -37.37 -1.24 -25.95
N TYR A 123 -36.14 -1.67 -25.68
CA TYR A 123 -35.68 -1.96 -24.33
C TYR A 123 -35.50 -0.64 -23.57
N GLU A 124 -36.32 -0.42 -22.53
CA GLU A 124 -36.14 0.72 -21.60
C GLU A 124 -34.94 0.46 -20.69
N ALA A 125 -33.74 0.69 -21.23
CA ALA A 125 -32.52 0.58 -20.47
C ALA A 125 -32.53 1.54 -19.26
N PRO A 126 -32.15 1.08 -18.06
CA PRO A 126 -31.86 1.98 -16.95
C PRO A 126 -30.84 3.03 -17.40
N PRO A 127 -30.97 4.31 -17.02
CA PRO A 127 -30.00 5.32 -17.40
C PRO A 127 -28.60 4.92 -16.93
N VAL A 128 -27.72 4.57 -17.87
CA VAL A 128 -26.31 4.32 -17.59
C VAL A 128 -25.64 5.68 -17.51
N LEU A 129 -25.75 6.31 -16.33
CA LEU A 129 -25.10 7.58 -16.04
C LEU A 129 -23.58 7.43 -16.21
N ASP A 130 -22.93 8.49 -16.68
CA ASP A 130 -21.47 8.57 -16.67
C ASP A 130 -20.98 8.33 -15.24
N GLN A 131 -20.16 7.28 -15.07
CA GLN A 131 -19.61 6.90 -13.78
C GLN A 131 -18.15 7.33 -13.72
N ASP A 132 -17.80 8.07 -12.68
CA ASP A 132 -16.40 8.34 -12.37
C ASP A 132 -15.73 7.11 -11.77
N PHE A 133 -14.45 6.92 -12.10
CA PHE A 133 -13.60 5.94 -11.42
C PHE A 133 -13.18 6.45 -10.03
N PRO A 134 -12.88 5.56 -9.07
CA PRO A 134 -12.25 5.94 -7.81
C PRO A 134 -10.96 6.74 -8.03
N PRO A 135 -10.56 7.63 -7.09
CA PRO A 135 -9.31 8.36 -7.17
C PRO A 135 -8.11 7.42 -7.36
N TYR A 136 -7.19 7.79 -8.26
CA TYR A 136 -6.03 6.97 -8.57
C TYR A 136 -5.10 6.79 -7.36
N ASP A 137 -4.86 5.54 -6.98
CA ASP A 137 -3.88 5.11 -6.00
C ASP A 137 -2.83 4.24 -6.68
N GLN A 138 -1.60 4.76 -6.75
CA GLN A 138 -0.48 4.08 -7.40
C GLN A 138 -0.12 2.75 -6.72
N THR A 139 -0.27 2.65 -5.40
CA THR A 139 0.04 1.45 -4.62
C THR A 139 -0.94 0.35 -4.95
N GLU A 140 -2.23 0.66 -4.87
CA GLU A 140 -3.32 -0.26 -5.21
C GLU A 140 -3.19 -0.71 -6.67
N SER A 141 -2.99 0.25 -7.59
CA SER A 141 -2.81 -0.03 -9.01
C SER A 141 -1.61 -0.94 -9.30
N ASN A 142 -0.50 -0.78 -8.57
CA ASN A 142 0.65 -1.67 -8.70
C ASN A 142 0.32 -3.10 -8.27
N VAL A 143 -0.46 -3.30 -7.20
CA VAL A 143 -0.88 -4.66 -6.81
C VAL A 143 -1.68 -5.31 -7.94
N TYR A 144 -2.68 -4.61 -8.49
CA TYR A 144 -3.48 -5.12 -9.62
C TYR A 144 -2.64 -5.49 -10.84
N ARG A 145 -1.65 -4.65 -11.20
CA ARG A 145 -0.83 -4.82 -12.39
C ARG A 145 0.24 -5.92 -12.27
N TYR A 146 0.83 -6.09 -11.10
CA TYR A 146 1.94 -7.03 -10.92
C TYR A 146 1.52 -8.38 -10.32
N ARG A 147 0.28 -8.52 -9.83
CA ARG A 147 -0.15 -9.77 -9.19
C ARG A 147 -0.28 -10.89 -10.20
N GLN A 148 -0.27 -12.12 -9.70
CA GLN A 148 -0.57 -13.29 -10.49
C GLN A 148 -2.04 -13.24 -10.91
N GLN A 149 -2.29 -13.19 -12.22
CA GLN A 149 -3.63 -13.08 -12.75
C GLN A 149 -4.29 -14.46 -12.74
N GLN A 150 -5.35 -14.61 -11.93
CA GLN A 150 -6.19 -15.80 -11.88
C GLN A 150 -7.56 -15.37 -12.38
N ALA A 151 -7.82 -15.65 -13.64
CA ALA A 151 -8.83 -14.93 -14.38
C ALA A 151 -9.80 -15.81 -15.17
N VAL A 152 -10.89 -15.18 -15.58
CA VAL A 152 -11.88 -15.73 -16.51
C VAL A 152 -12.16 -14.68 -17.59
N ASN A 153 -12.43 -15.15 -18.79
CA ASN A 153 -12.88 -14.30 -19.89
C ASN A 153 -14.36 -14.00 -19.77
N LEU A 154 -14.74 -12.75 -20.01
CA LEU A 154 -16.14 -12.33 -20.12
C LEU A 154 -16.58 -12.35 -21.58
N GLY A 155 -16.35 -13.49 -22.24
CA GLY A 155 -16.65 -13.70 -23.66
C GLY A 155 -18.14 -13.63 -23.97
N SER A 156 -18.47 -13.27 -25.21
CA SER A 156 -19.85 -13.05 -25.65
C SER A 156 -20.64 -12.02 -24.84
N TRP A 157 -19.96 -11.06 -24.20
CA TRP A 157 -20.62 -9.92 -23.56
C TRP A 157 -20.65 -8.69 -24.47
N PHE A 158 -19.48 -8.16 -24.88
CA PHE A 158 -19.39 -6.99 -25.77
C PHE A 158 -18.89 -7.33 -27.19
N VAL A 159 -18.48 -8.59 -27.40
CA VAL A 159 -18.11 -9.18 -28.67
C VAL A 159 -18.77 -10.54 -28.73
N HIS A 160 -19.79 -10.68 -29.57
CA HIS A 160 -20.69 -11.84 -29.53
C HIS A 160 -20.19 -12.99 -30.41
N GLU A 161 -20.36 -14.21 -29.92
CA GLU A 161 -20.10 -15.44 -30.68
C GLU A 161 -21.34 -16.34 -30.67
N ASP A 162 -21.78 -16.76 -31.85
CA ASP A 162 -23.02 -17.51 -32.04
C ASP A 162 -23.08 -18.80 -31.24
N TRP A 163 -21.96 -19.53 -31.14
CA TRP A 163 -21.91 -20.78 -30.39
C TRP A 163 -22.06 -20.59 -28.86
N MET A 164 -21.82 -19.39 -28.33
CA MET A 164 -21.98 -19.08 -26.90
C MET A 164 -23.35 -18.47 -26.59
N THR A 165 -23.84 -17.56 -27.43
CA THR A 165 -25.09 -16.82 -27.20
C THR A 165 -25.97 -16.84 -28.45
N PRO A 166 -26.43 -18.03 -28.92
CA PRO A 166 -27.18 -18.17 -30.17
C PRO A 166 -28.50 -17.39 -30.17
N SER A 167 -29.07 -17.09 -28.99
CA SER A 167 -30.29 -16.30 -28.89
C SER A 167 -30.15 -14.90 -29.52
N VAL A 168 -28.98 -14.25 -29.39
CA VAL A 168 -28.68 -12.92 -29.93
C VAL A 168 -28.56 -12.95 -31.47
N PHE A 169 -28.23 -14.11 -32.04
CA PHE A 169 -28.05 -14.30 -33.49
C PHE A 169 -29.31 -14.76 -34.23
N LYS A 170 -30.38 -15.12 -33.50
CA LYS A 170 -31.65 -15.63 -34.08
C LYS A 170 -32.13 -14.83 -35.31
N CYS A 171 -32.16 -13.51 -35.18
CA CYS A 171 -32.58 -12.56 -36.23
C CYS A 171 -31.43 -11.72 -36.79
N ALA A 172 -30.17 -12.14 -36.62
CA ALA A 172 -29.03 -11.53 -37.30
C ALA A 172 -29.18 -11.62 -38.83
N ALA A 173 -28.56 -10.68 -39.55
CA ALA A 173 -28.51 -10.66 -41.00
C ALA A 173 -27.37 -11.54 -41.55
N GLY A 174 -27.35 -11.77 -42.87
CA GLY A 174 -26.20 -12.39 -43.53
C GLY A 174 -25.83 -13.78 -42.99
N ALA A 175 -24.55 -13.96 -42.68
CA ALA A 175 -23.98 -15.23 -42.23
C ALA A 175 -24.38 -15.60 -40.79
N LYS A 176 -24.92 -14.63 -40.01
CA LYS A 176 -25.32 -14.79 -38.62
C LYS A 176 -24.22 -15.34 -37.71
N GLY A 177 -22.97 -14.95 -37.97
CA GLY A 177 -21.82 -15.45 -37.23
C GLY A 177 -21.10 -14.38 -36.42
N ALA A 178 -21.19 -13.12 -36.84
CA ALA A 178 -20.39 -12.03 -36.28
C ALA A 178 -21.23 -10.87 -35.74
N GLU A 179 -20.58 -9.99 -34.97
CA GLU A 179 -21.18 -8.79 -34.41
C GLU A 179 -21.92 -7.92 -35.46
N ILE A 180 -21.31 -7.70 -36.62
CA ILE A 180 -21.89 -6.89 -37.70
C ILE A 180 -23.21 -7.48 -38.23
N ASP A 181 -23.38 -8.80 -38.15
CA ASP A 181 -24.59 -9.49 -38.58
C ASP A 181 -25.75 -9.19 -37.62
N ILE A 182 -25.48 -9.12 -36.31
CA ILE A 182 -26.47 -8.71 -35.30
C ILE A 182 -26.89 -7.26 -35.54
N ALA A 183 -25.92 -6.36 -35.74
CA ALA A 183 -26.17 -4.94 -35.92
C ALA A 183 -26.98 -4.60 -37.18
N ASN A 184 -26.83 -5.39 -38.26
CA ASN A 184 -27.63 -5.27 -39.48
C ASN A 184 -28.94 -6.09 -39.44
N GLY A 185 -29.15 -6.88 -38.39
CA GLY A 185 -30.30 -7.77 -38.22
C GLY A 185 -31.51 -7.11 -37.56
N TRP A 186 -32.37 -7.95 -36.98
CA TRP A 186 -33.47 -7.56 -36.08
C TRP A 186 -34.49 -6.56 -36.68
N GLY A 187 -34.58 -6.48 -38.01
CA GLY A 187 -35.59 -5.70 -38.73
C GLY A 187 -35.42 -4.17 -38.65
N SER A 188 -34.68 -3.63 -37.67
CA SER A 188 -34.34 -2.21 -37.55
C SER A 188 -33.12 -2.00 -36.62
N LEU A 189 -32.42 -0.88 -36.79
CA LEU A 189 -31.30 -0.49 -35.91
C LEU A 189 -31.75 -0.32 -34.44
N ASP A 190 -32.98 0.14 -34.21
CA ASP A 190 -33.54 0.30 -32.87
C ASP A 190 -33.78 -1.05 -32.19
N SER A 191 -34.29 -2.04 -32.92
CA SER A 191 -34.48 -3.39 -32.39
C SER A 191 -33.15 -4.12 -32.17
N ALA A 192 -32.17 -3.98 -33.10
CA ALA A 192 -30.83 -4.53 -32.91
C ALA A 192 -30.16 -3.93 -31.65
N ARG A 193 -30.29 -2.61 -31.46
CA ARG A 193 -29.84 -1.93 -30.24
C ARG A 193 -30.56 -2.44 -29.00
N ALA A 194 -31.88 -2.59 -29.04
CA ALA A 194 -32.66 -3.07 -27.90
C ALA A 194 -32.19 -4.46 -27.43
N VAL A 195 -31.95 -5.37 -28.37
CA VAL A 195 -31.43 -6.72 -28.09
C VAL A 195 -30.05 -6.67 -27.44
N LEU A 196 -29.11 -5.89 -28.02
CA LEU A 196 -27.76 -5.77 -27.49
C LEU A 196 -27.73 -5.09 -26.12
N GLU A 197 -28.52 -4.05 -25.91
CA GLU A 197 -28.60 -3.36 -24.62
C GLU A 197 -29.18 -4.24 -23.52
N GLN A 198 -30.24 -5.00 -23.82
CA GLN A 198 -30.78 -6.00 -22.89
C GLN A 198 -29.74 -7.05 -22.55
N HIS A 199 -29.01 -7.55 -23.54
CA HIS A 199 -27.93 -8.52 -23.33
C HIS A 199 -26.82 -7.93 -22.44
N TRP A 200 -26.32 -6.74 -22.74
CA TRP A 200 -25.27 -6.09 -21.95
C TRP A 200 -25.66 -5.85 -20.49
N ASP A 201 -26.95 -5.64 -20.22
CA ASP A 201 -27.49 -5.35 -18.88
C ASP A 201 -27.83 -6.59 -18.07
N THR A 202 -28.08 -7.72 -18.72
CA THR A 202 -28.59 -8.94 -18.06
C THR A 202 -27.66 -10.13 -18.15
N PHE A 203 -26.77 -10.17 -19.16
CA PHE A 203 -25.85 -11.28 -19.34
C PHE A 203 -24.86 -11.34 -18.20
N ILE A 204 -24.08 -10.29 -17.90
CA ILE A 204 -23.18 -10.24 -16.74
C ILE A 204 -23.60 -9.10 -15.81
N THR A 205 -23.67 -9.39 -14.51
CA THR A 205 -24.19 -8.50 -13.46
C THR A 205 -23.22 -8.40 -12.28
N GLN A 206 -23.51 -7.51 -11.32
CA GLN A 206 -22.71 -7.40 -10.08
C GLN A 206 -22.59 -8.74 -9.35
N SER A 207 -23.66 -9.55 -9.32
CA SER A 207 -23.64 -10.86 -8.65
C SER A 207 -22.65 -11.85 -9.26
N ASP A 208 -22.37 -11.73 -10.56
CA ASP A 208 -21.38 -12.56 -11.24
C ASP A 208 -19.95 -12.18 -10.80
N PHE A 209 -19.66 -10.87 -10.70
CA PHE A 209 -18.39 -10.37 -10.15
C PHE A 209 -18.21 -10.75 -8.68
N ASP A 210 -19.25 -10.62 -7.86
CA ASP A 210 -19.21 -10.99 -6.45
C ASP A 210 -18.98 -12.50 -6.29
N TYR A 211 -19.60 -13.33 -7.14
CA TYR A 211 -19.36 -14.78 -7.16
C TYR A 211 -17.90 -15.12 -7.48
N LEU A 212 -17.34 -14.52 -8.54
CA LEU A 212 -15.95 -14.74 -8.95
C LEU A 212 -14.97 -14.38 -7.82
N ALA A 213 -15.15 -13.20 -7.20
CA ALA A 213 -14.33 -12.78 -6.07
C ALA A 213 -14.46 -13.74 -4.87
N ASN A 214 -15.67 -14.24 -4.59
CA ASN A 214 -15.93 -15.14 -3.46
C ASN A 214 -15.25 -16.50 -3.57
N ILE A 215 -15.06 -17.01 -4.80
CA ILE A 215 -14.35 -18.27 -5.04
C ILE A 215 -12.84 -18.07 -5.27
N GLY A 216 -12.34 -16.83 -5.21
CA GLY A 216 -10.92 -16.51 -5.31
C GLY A 216 -10.41 -16.23 -6.72
N ILE A 217 -11.28 -16.06 -7.71
CA ILE A 217 -10.89 -15.41 -8.98
C ILE A 217 -10.58 -13.95 -8.65
N ASN A 218 -9.45 -13.46 -9.16
CA ASN A 218 -8.97 -12.13 -8.82
C ASN A 218 -9.06 -11.16 -10.00
N THR A 219 -9.05 -11.63 -11.25
CA THR A 219 -9.04 -10.79 -12.46
C THR A 219 -10.06 -11.28 -13.47
N VAL A 220 -10.53 -10.40 -14.36
CA VAL A 220 -11.34 -10.74 -15.51
C VAL A 220 -10.71 -10.16 -16.77
N ARG A 221 -10.77 -10.91 -17.88
CA ARG A 221 -10.45 -10.40 -19.22
C ARG A 221 -11.75 -9.98 -19.89
N LEU A 222 -11.78 -8.75 -20.39
CA LEU A 222 -12.97 -8.11 -20.97
C LEU A 222 -12.74 -7.86 -22.48
N PRO A 223 -13.13 -8.82 -23.34
CA PRO A 223 -13.16 -8.61 -24.78
C PRO A 223 -14.09 -7.46 -25.16
N ILE A 224 -13.56 -6.48 -25.89
CA ILE A 224 -14.30 -5.40 -26.53
C ILE A 224 -13.89 -5.26 -27.98
N GLY A 225 -14.84 -4.88 -28.84
CA GLY A 225 -14.53 -4.47 -30.21
C GLY A 225 -14.34 -2.96 -30.30
N TYR A 226 -13.69 -2.49 -31.36
CA TYR A 226 -13.57 -1.05 -31.59
C TYR A 226 -14.94 -0.34 -31.70
N TRP A 227 -16.00 -1.08 -32.06
CA TRP A 227 -17.38 -0.59 -32.09
C TRP A 227 -17.96 -0.28 -30.71
N SER A 228 -17.48 -0.93 -29.64
CA SER A 228 -17.94 -0.70 -28.27
C SER A 228 -17.60 0.70 -27.75
N LEU A 229 -16.68 1.43 -28.39
CA LEU A 229 -16.30 2.80 -28.04
C LEU A 229 -17.33 3.84 -28.51
N GLY A 230 -18.27 3.45 -29.36
CA GLY A 230 -19.36 4.29 -29.83
C GLY A 230 -19.15 4.93 -31.21
N PRO A 231 -20.12 5.74 -31.68
CA PRO A 231 -20.25 6.18 -33.07
C PRO A 231 -19.02 6.90 -33.65
N ASP A 232 -18.33 7.69 -32.84
CA ASP A 232 -17.16 8.49 -33.28
C ASP A 232 -16.01 7.60 -33.79
N PHE A 233 -15.89 6.38 -33.27
CA PHE A 233 -14.88 5.42 -33.69
C PHE A 233 -15.31 4.58 -34.91
N LEU A 234 -16.53 4.75 -35.42
CA LEU A 234 -17.08 3.90 -36.48
C LEU A 234 -17.01 4.49 -37.90
N GLN A 235 -16.70 5.78 -38.04
CA GLN A 235 -16.62 6.47 -39.33
C GLN A 235 -15.61 5.83 -40.32
N GLY A 236 -16.00 5.55 -41.55
CA GLY A 236 -15.13 4.92 -42.54
C GLY A 236 -14.84 3.45 -42.28
N THR A 237 -15.66 2.78 -41.46
CA THR A 237 -15.54 1.34 -41.17
C THR A 237 -16.82 0.60 -41.55
N PRO A 238 -16.84 -0.75 -41.63
CA PRO A 238 -18.05 -1.51 -41.92
C PRO A 238 -19.23 -1.22 -40.97
N PHE A 239 -18.93 -0.76 -39.75
CA PHE A 239 -19.92 -0.44 -38.72
C PHE A 239 -20.50 0.98 -38.82
N GLU A 240 -20.06 1.83 -39.76
CA GLU A 240 -20.51 3.24 -39.88
C GLU A 240 -22.04 3.35 -39.99
N ASN A 241 -22.65 2.54 -40.86
CA ASN A 241 -24.10 2.58 -41.13
C ASN A 241 -24.95 2.02 -39.97
N VAL A 242 -24.34 1.30 -39.04
CA VAL A 242 -25.00 0.72 -37.86
C VAL A 242 -24.55 1.41 -36.57
N SER A 243 -23.86 2.55 -36.67
CA SER A 243 -23.22 3.20 -35.52
C SER A 243 -24.17 3.55 -34.37
N SER A 244 -25.43 3.87 -34.66
CA SER A 244 -26.46 4.13 -33.65
C SER A 244 -26.77 2.91 -32.77
N VAL A 245 -26.48 1.70 -33.21
CA VAL A 245 -26.65 0.47 -32.43
C VAL A 245 -25.74 0.48 -31.18
N TYR A 246 -24.55 1.08 -31.30
CA TYR A 246 -23.50 1.08 -30.26
C TYR A 246 -23.42 2.36 -29.44
N GLN A 247 -24.34 3.30 -29.64
CA GLN A 247 -24.29 4.62 -28.98
C GLN A 247 -24.23 4.57 -27.44
N ASN A 248 -24.75 3.49 -26.84
CA ASN A 248 -24.80 3.30 -25.38
C ASN A 248 -23.86 2.17 -24.89
N SER A 249 -22.96 1.66 -25.75
CA SER A 249 -22.07 0.55 -25.42
C SER A 249 -20.95 0.98 -24.47
N TRP A 250 -20.30 2.12 -24.76
CA TRP A 250 -19.14 2.59 -23.98
C TRP A 250 -19.43 2.81 -22.49
N ALA A 251 -20.58 3.42 -22.18
CA ALA A 251 -21.00 3.64 -20.79
C ALA A 251 -21.15 2.32 -20.01
N ARG A 252 -21.52 1.22 -20.70
CA ARG A 252 -21.63 -0.12 -20.10
C ARG A 252 -20.28 -0.80 -19.93
N VAL A 253 -19.32 -0.56 -20.82
CA VAL A 253 -17.92 -0.97 -20.62
C VAL A 253 -17.34 -0.28 -19.37
N VAL A 254 -17.54 1.03 -19.23
CA VAL A 254 -17.12 1.78 -18.02
C VAL A 254 -17.80 1.24 -16.76
N ARG A 255 -19.10 0.97 -16.82
CA ARG A 255 -19.86 0.34 -15.73
C ARG A 255 -19.27 -1.02 -15.35
N ALA A 256 -18.93 -1.88 -16.31
CA ALA A 256 -18.35 -3.19 -16.07
C ALA A 256 -17.03 -3.10 -15.30
N VAL A 257 -16.15 -2.17 -15.68
CA VAL A 257 -14.88 -1.92 -14.99
C VAL A 257 -15.10 -1.48 -13.53
N ASN A 258 -16.09 -0.62 -13.30
CA ASN A 258 -16.46 -0.19 -11.94
C ASN A 258 -17.10 -1.32 -11.11
N GLN A 259 -17.93 -2.17 -11.72
CA GLN A 259 -18.54 -3.33 -11.04
C GLN A 259 -17.48 -4.36 -10.62
N ALA A 260 -16.52 -4.63 -11.50
CA ALA A 260 -15.35 -5.46 -11.19
C ALA A 260 -14.54 -4.85 -10.03
N GLY A 261 -14.26 -3.53 -10.09
CA GLY A 261 -13.53 -2.82 -9.04
C GLY A 261 -14.22 -2.88 -7.68
N LYS A 262 -15.55 -2.75 -7.63
CA LYS A 262 -16.34 -2.90 -6.39
C LYS A 262 -16.21 -4.29 -5.76
N ALA A 263 -16.07 -5.33 -6.57
CA ALA A 263 -15.84 -6.70 -6.10
C ALA A 263 -14.35 -6.98 -5.77
N GLY A 264 -13.45 -6.01 -5.98
CA GLY A 264 -12.01 -6.18 -5.80
C GLY A 264 -11.31 -6.87 -6.98
N LEU A 265 -11.98 -7.01 -8.12
CA LEU A 265 -11.48 -7.67 -9.32
C LEU A 265 -10.70 -6.72 -10.23
N GLY A 266 -9.61 -7.24 -10.78
CA GLY A 266 -8.83 -6.56 -11.80
C GLY A 266 -9.44 -6.78 -13.19
N VAL A 267 -9.22 -5.86 -14.12
CA VAL A 267 -9.73 -5.95 -15.49
C VAL A 267 -8.59 -5.81 -16.49
N LEU A 268 -8.43 -6.83 -17.35
CA LEU A 268 -7.66 -6.74 -18.59
C LEU A 268 -8.62 -6.32 -19.70
N ILE A 269 -8.41 -5.13 -20.27
CA ILE A 269 -9.22 -4.64 -21.39
C ILE A 269 -8.61 -5.21 -22.67
N ASP A 270 -9.38 -6.00 -23.41
CA ASP A 270 -8.89 -6.67 -24.61
C ASP A 270 -9.54 -6.12 -25.88
N LEU A 271 -8.72 -5.59 -26.79
CA LEU A 271 -9.18 -5.23 -28.12
C LEU A 271 -9.32 -6.50 -28.98
N HIS A 272 -10.50 -7.11 -28.88
CA HIS A 272 -10.81 -8.40 -29.47
C HIS A 272 -11.13 -8.29 -30.97
N GLY A 273 -11.64 -7.15 -31.42
CA GLY A 273 -11.91 -6.85 -32.82
C GLY A 273 -11.31 -5.51 -33.24
N ALA A 274 -10.35 -5.55 -34.17
CA ALA A 274 -9.71 -4.36 -34.73
C ALA A 274 -10.37 -3.88 -36.02
N VAL A 275 -10.06 -2.65 -36.43
CA VAL A 275 -10.59 -2.08 -37.68
C VAL A 275 -10.08 -2.88 -38.87
N GLY A 276 -11.01 -3.43 -39.65
CA GLY A 276 -10.71 -4.27 -40.80
C GLY A 276 -10.47 -5.74 -40.49
N SER A 277 -10.62 -6.18 -39.24
CA SER A 277 -10.29 -7.54 -38.77
C SER A 277 -8.82 -7.94 -38.92
N GLN A 278 -8.32 -8.54 -37.84
CA GLN A 278 -6.95 -9.05 -37.74
C GLN A 278 -6.81 -10.53 -38.11
N ASN A 279 -7.92 -11.28 -38.22
CA ASN A 279 -7.88 -12.73 -38.45
C ASN A 279 -9.02 -13.27 -39.34
N GLY A 280 -9.98 -12.44 -39.75
CA GLY A 280 -11.09 -12.81 -40.64
C GLY A 280 -12.13 -13.73 -39.99
N GLN A 281 -12.00 -14.00 -38.69
CA GLN A 281 -12.91 -14.89 -37.97
C GLN A 281 -14.09 -14.10 -37.36
N PRO A 282 -15.27 -14.72 -37.15
CA PRO A 282 -16.45 -13.99 -36.70
C PRO A 282 -16.30 -13.24 -35.36
N HIS A 283 -15.51 -13.78 -34.44
CA HIS A 283 -15.18 -13.13 -33.17
C HIS A 283 -14.36 -11.83 -33.31
N SER A 284 -13.82 -11.51 -34.50
CA SER A 284 -13.23 -10.18 -34.79
C SER A 284 -14.27 -9.11 -35.17
N GLY A 285 -15.55 -9.50 -35.28
CA GLY A 285 -16.71 -8.62 -35.49
C GLY A 285 -17.28 -8.62 -36.90
N VAL A 286 -16.56 -9.15 -37.89
CA VAL A 286 -17.01 -9.24 -39.29
C VAL A 286 -17.09 -10.69 -39.77
N SER A 287 -17.99 -10.98 -40.70
CA SER A 287 -18.31 -12.32 -41.20
C SER A 287 -17.90 -12.55 -42.67
N ASP A 288 -17.11 -11.65 -43.26
CA ASP A 288 -16.70 -11.70 -44.67
C ASP A 288 -15.44 -12.55 -44.94
N GLY A 289 -14.80 -13.05 -43.86
CA GLY A 289 -13.60 -13.87 -43.94
C GLY A 289 -12.32 -13.10 -44.31
N GLN A 290 -12.37 -11.75 -44.33
CA GLN A 290 -11.25 -10.94 -44.79
C GLN A 290 -10.38 -10.42 -43.63
N THR A 291 -9.08 -10.27 -43.89
CA THR A 291 -8.10 -9.66 -42.98
C THR A 291 -7.58 -8.34 -43.55
N HIS A 292 -8.26 -7.24 -43.23
CA HIS A 292 -7.98 -5.93 -43.79
C HIS A 292 -7.26 -4.98 -42.83
N LEU A 293 -6.90 -5.40 -41.62
CA LEU A 293 -6.15 -4.56 -40.68
C LEU A 293 -4.84 -4.01 -41.30
N PHE A 294 -4.07 -4.86 -42.00
CA PHE A 294 -2.76 -4.51 -42.55
C PHE A 294 -2.78 -4.08 -44.01
N ASP A 295 -3.77 -4.54 -44.79
CA ASP A 295 -3.79 -4.39 -46.25
C ASP A 295 -4.54 -3.14 -46.73
N VAL A 296 -5.37 -2.52 -45.87
CA VAL A 296 -6.12 -1.31 -46.18
C VAL A 296 -5.53 -0.11 -45.45
N ALA A 297 -5.15 0.91 -46.24
CA ALA A 297 -4.56 2.14 -45.73
C ALA A 297 -5.49 2.82 -44.70
N GLY A 298 -4.93 3.18 -43.54
CA GLY A 298 -5.64 3.88 -42.46
C GLY A 298 -6.23 2.96 -41.38
N ASN A 299 -6.40 1.66 -41.62
CA ASN A 299 -6.95 0.74 -40.60
C ASN A 299 -6.02 0.59 -39.39
N MET A 300 -4.71 0.44 -39.63
CA MET A 300 -3.71 0.43 -38.56
C MET A 300 -3.73 1.73 -37.75
N ASP A 301 -3.77 2.89 -38.43
CA ASP A 301 -3.77 4.22 -37.80
C ASP A 301 -4.98 4.37 -36.88
N LYS A 302 -6.16 4.01 -37.39
CA LYS A 302 -7.40 4.07 -36.63
C LYS A 302 -7.42 3.10 -35.45
N THR A 303 -6.84 1.91 -35.61
CA THR A 303 -6.68 0.94 -34.52
C THR A 303 -5.73 1.46 -33.44
N VAL A 304 -4.63 2.15 -33.82
CA VAL A 304 -3.73 2.83 -32.87
C VAL A 304 -4.44 3.97 -32.13
N ASP A 305 -5.33 4.71 -32.80
CA ASP A 305 -6.15 5.76 -32.15
C ASP A 305 -7.11 5.17 -31.11
N VAL A 306 -7.77 4.06 -31.44
CA VAL A 306 -8.62 3.28 -30.51
C VAL A 306 -7.82 2.87 -29.27
N LEU A 307 -6.66 2.25 -29.47
CA LEU A 307 -5.79 1.80 -28.37
C LEU A 307 -5.28 2.97 -27.52
N THR A 308 -4.94 4.10 -28.15
CA THR A 308 -4.50 5.31 -27.46
C THR A 308 -5.62 5.91 -26.61
N PHE A 309 -6.86 5.90 -27.10
CA PHE A 309 -8.03 6.31 -26.33
C PHE A 309 -8.25 5.41 -25.11
N LEU A 310 -8.23 4.08 -25.29
CA LEU A 310 -8.37 3.12 -24.19
C LEU A 310 -7.28 3.33 -23.13
N ALA A 311 -6.02 3.52 -23.55
CA ALA A 311 -4.90 3.73 -22.63
C ALA A 311 -5.02 5.04 -21.85
N LYS A 312 -5.45 6.14 -22.48
CA LYS A 312 -5.67 7.41 -21.79
C LYS A 312 -6.79 7.31 -20.75
N THR A 313 -7.86 6.59 -21.07
CA THR A 313 -9.03 6.44 -20.20
C THR A 313 -8.74 5.51 -19.03
N PHE A 314 -8.12 4.36 -19.28
CA PHE A 314 -7.93 3.31 -18.28
C PHE A 314 -6.56 3.34 -17.58
N GLY A 315 -5.57 4.06 -18.13
CA GLY A 315 -4.27 4.26 -17.50
C GLY A 315 -4.30 4.77 -16.05
N PRO A 316 -5.18 5.73 -15.69
CA PRO A 316 -5.35 6.23 -14.31
C PRO A 316 -6.42 5.49 -13.51
N VAL A 317 -6.79 4.24 -13.86
CA VAL A 317 -7.78 3.44 -13.13
C VAL A 317 -7.08 2.36 -12.30
N ASN A 318 -7.42 2.24 -11.01
CA ASN A 318 -6.70 1.39 -10.06
C ASN A 318 -6.76 -0.09 -10.43
N ASN A 319 -7.96 -0.62 -10.72
CA ASN A 319 -8.18 -2.03 -10.96
C ASN A 319 -7.96 -2.46 -12.42
N VAL A 320 -7.47 -1.60 -13.30
CA VAL A 320 -7.08 -2.01 -14.66
C VAL A 320 -5.67 -2.59 -14.65
N VAL A 321 -5.57 -3.88 -14.97
CA VAL A 321 -4.30 -4.64 -14.94
C VAL A 321 -3.49 -4.41 -16.20
N GLY A 322 -4.14 -4.08 -17.32
CA GLY A 322 -3.48 -3.80 -18.59
C GLY A 322 -4.47 -3.60 -19.74
N ILE A 323 -3.91 -3.37 -20.93
CA ILE A 323 -4.65 -3.35 -22.19
C ILE A 323 -4.01 -4.34 -23.15
N GLN A 324 -4.79 -5.27 -23.69
CA GLN A 324 -4.38 -6.13 -24.78
C GLN A 324 -4.60 -5.44 -26.10
N LEU A 325 -3.51 -5.32 -26.86
CA LEU A 325 -3.43 -4.51 -28.07
C LEU A 325 -4.22 -5.13 -29.22
N LEU A 326 -4.23 -6.46 -29.29
CA LEU A 326 -4.88 -7.19 -30.37
C LEU A 326 -5.05 -8.67 -29.98
N ASN A 327 -6.26 -9.18 -30.08
CA ASN A 327 -6.58 -10.60 -29.92
C ASN A 327 -6.28 -11.40 -31.20
N GLU A 328 -5.64 -12.57 -31.07
CA GLU A 328 -5.45 -13.57 -32.13
C GLU A 328 -5.21 -13.03 -33.56
N PRO A 329 -4.25 -12.12 -33.81
CA PRO A 329 -3.95 -11.71 -35.18
C PRO A 329 -3.42 -12.88 -36.00
N GLN A 330 -3.85 -12.97 -37.26
CA GLN A 330 -3.15 -13.80 -38.23
C GLN A 330 -1.73 -13.26 -38.39
N TYR A 331 -0.73 -14.12 -38.22
CA TYR A 331 0.66 -13.70 -38.35
C TYR A 331 0.96 -13.18 -39.77
N VAL A 332 1.47 -11.93 -39.83
CA VAL A 332 2.01 -11.28 -41.04
C VAL A 332 3.29 -10.53 -40.67
N SER A 333 4.15 -10.23 -41.64
CA SER A 333 5.45 -9.56 -41.39
C SER A 333 5.34 -8.18 -40.75
N ASN A 334 4.18 -7.52 -40.88
CA ASN A 334 3.94 -6.17 -40.36
C ASN A 334 3.41 -6.16 -38.91
N LEU A 335 3.22 -7.34 -38.30
CA LEU A 335 2.62 -7.45 -36.96
C LEU A 335 3.52 -6.84 -35.87
N GLU A 336 4.82 -7.15 -35.87
CA GLU A 336 5.77 -6.54 -34.92
C GLU A 336 5.91 -5.02 -35.10
N ASP A 337 5.83 -4.53 -36.34
CA ASP A 337 5.84 -3.10 -36.66
C ASP A 337 4.58 -2.40 -36.13
N PHE A 338 3.41 -3.04 -36.29
CA PHE A 338 2.16 -2.57 -35.70
C PHE A 338 2.26 -2.48 -34.18
N TYR A 339 2.73 -3.55 -33.51
CA TYR A 339 2.89 -3.53 -32.06
C TYR A 339 3.86 -2.45 -31.62
N THR A 340 5.00 -2.31 -32.30
CA THR A 340 5.96 -1.24 -31.99
C THR A 340 5.31 0.14 -32.09
N ARG A 341 4.59 0.41 -33.18
CA ARG A 341 3.88 1.68 -33.39
C ARG A 341 2.80 1.94 -32.33
N ALA A 342 1.98 0.94 -32.03
CA ALA A 342 0.92 1.05 -31.04
C ALA A 342 1.49 1.30 -29.64
N ILE A 343 2.51 0.54 -29.24
CA ILE A 343 3.18 0.70 -27.95
C ILE A 343 3.79 2.10 -27.84
N GLU A 344 4.53 2.57 -28.85
CA GLU A 344 5.13 3.90 -28.83
C GLU A 344 4.09 5.02 -28.71
N ALA A 345 3.02 4.95 -29.50
CA ALA A 345 1.92 5.90 -29.44
C ALA A 345 1.28 5.95 -28.05
N ILE A 346 1.00 4.78 -27.45
CA ILE A 346 0.45 4.68 -26.09
C ILE A 346 1.44 5.24 -25.07
N ARG A 347 2.72 4.87 -25.10
CA ARG A 347 3.72 5.32 -24.11
C ARG A 347 3.96 6.84 -24.16
N GLN A 348 3.73 7.47 -25.33
CA GLN A 348 3.84 8.92 -25.53
C GLN A 348 2.56 9.69 -25.20
N ALA A 349 1.42 9.00 -25.04
CA ALA A 349 0.10 9.61 -24.91
C ALA A 349 -0.07 10.44 -23.63
N SER A 350 0.41 9.94 -22.48
CA SER A 350 0.33 10.63 -21.18
C SER A 350 1.29 10.03 -20.14
N SER A 351 1.45 10.69 -18.99
CA SER A 351 2.23 10.12 -17.87
C SER A 351 1.62 8.84 -17.28
N SER A 352 0.29 8.72 -17.25
CA SER A 352 -0.40 7.53 -16.71
C SER A 352 -0.25 6.30 -17.61
N THR A 353 -0.07 6.50 -18.92
CA THR A 353 0.10 5.42 -19.91
C THR A 353 1.52 4.83 -19.98
N ARG A 354 2.54 5.55 -19.48
CA ARG A 354 3.95 5.15 -19.60
C ARG A 354 4.28 3.83 -18.89
N ARG A 355 3.53 3.50 -17.82
CA ARG A 355 3.74 2.30 -16.99
C ARG A 355 2.54 1.37 -16.97
N LEU A 356 1.59 1.55 -17.89
CA LEU A 356 0.46 0.65 -18.05
C LEU A 356 0.95 -0.66 -18.71
N PRO A 357 0.72 -1.84 -18.12
CA PRO A 357 1.06 -3.08 -18.80
C PRO A 357 0.30 -3.19 -20.12
N LEU A 358 1.01 -3.51 -21.20
CA LEU A 358 0.41 -3.75 -22.50
C LEU A 358 0.58 -5.21 -22.87
N TYR A 359 -0.52 -5.87 -23.17
CA TYR A 359 -0.57 -7.28 -23.54
C TYR A 359 -0.58 -7.37 -25.07
N LEU A 360 0.11 -8.35 -25.63
CA LEU A 360 0.06 -8.65 -27.05
C LEU A 360 -0.08 -10.15 -27.24
N HIS A 361 -1.00 -10.56 -28.11
CA HIS A 361 -1.11 -11.95 -28.52
C HIS A 361 0.10 -12.34 -29.39
N ASP A 362 0.56 -13.57 -29.25
CA ASP A 362 1.78 -14.08 -29.93
C ASP A 362 1.59 -14.45 -31.41
N GLY A 363 0.44 -14.12 -32.01
CA GLY A 363 0.10 -14.52 -33.38
C GLY A 363 0.25 -16.03 -33.65
N PHE A 364 0.10 -16.88 -32.62
CA PHE A 364 0.33 -18.32 -32.63
C PHE A 364 1.80 -18.75 -32.87
N ASP A 365 2.76 -17.87 -32.56
CA ASP A 365 4.21 -18.13 -32.58
C ASP A 365 4.86 -17.67 -31.27
N LEU A 366 4.75 -18.52 -30.25
CA LEU A 366 5.21 -18.23 -28.89
C LEU A 366 6.69 -17.81 -28.86
N ASP A 367 7.61 -18.60 -29.44
CA ASP A 367 9.07 -18.34 -29.37
C ASP A 367 9.46 -17.02 -30.07
N ARG A 368 8.81 -16.70 -31.20
CA ARG A 368 9.06 -15.44 -31.91
C ARG A 368 8.72 -14.24 -31.04
N PHE A 369 7.53 -14.22 -30.47
CA PHE A 369 7.10 -13.09 -29.64
C PHE A 369 7.79 -13.08 -28.28
N SER A 370 8.27 -14.23 -27.78
CA SER A 370 9.10 -14.28 -26.57
C SER A 370 10.36 -13.45 -26.77
N LYS A 371 10.98 -13.55 -27.94
CA LYS A 371 12.16 -12.74 -28.30
C LYS A 371 11.81 -11.27 -28.48
N PHE A 372 10.64 -10.97 -29.06
CA PHE A 372 10.15 -9.60 -29.19
C PHE A 372 9.95 -8.94 -27.82
N VAL A 373 9.28 -9.60 -26.89
CA VAL A 373 9.04 -9.09 -25.53
C VAL A 373 10.35 -8.99 -24.73
N ALA A 374 11.23 -9.99 -24.84
CA ALA A 374 12.54 -9.97 -24.18
C ALA A 374 13.44 -8.82 -24.64
N ALA A 375 13.37 -8.42 -25.91
CA ALA A 375 14.13 -7.30 -26.46
C ALA A 375 13.67 -5.93 -25.92
N ARG A 376 12.51 -5.86 -25.28
CA ARG A 376 11.96 -4.64 -24.68
C ARG A 376 12.25 -4.56 -23.19
N THR A 377 12.32 -3.34 -22.66
CA THR A 377 12.52 -3.08 -21.23
C THR A 377 11.27 -2.55 -20.54
N ASP A 378 10.31 -2.02 -21.30
CA ASP A 378 9.02 -1.57 -20.76
C ASP A 378 8.10 -2.76 -20.46
N PHE A 379 7.04 -2.50 -19.69
CA PHE A 379 6.14 -3.54 -19.19
C PHE A 379 5.20 -4.02 -20.30
N ILE A 380 5.69 -4.99 -21.07
CA ILE A 380 4.97 -5.70 -22.13
C ILE A 380 4.76 -7.14 -21.70
N VAL A 381 3.54 -7.65 -21.90
CA VAL A 381 3.12 -9.01 -21.57
C VAL A 381 2.75 -9.74 -22.85
N GLN A 382 3.27 -10.95 -23.01
CA GLN A 382 2.84 -11.87 -24.04
C GLN A 382 1.62 -12.64 -23.55
N ASP A 383 0.61 -12.67 -24.40
CA ASP A 383 -0.56 -13.51 -24.27
C ASP A 383 -0.43 -14.70 -25.22
N HIS A 384 -0.68 -15.89 -24.67
CA HIS A 384 -0.69 -17.16 -25.38
C HIS A 384 -2.03 -17.89 -25.18
N HIS A 385 -2.60 -18.38 -26.27
CA HIS A 385 -3.83 -19.18 -26.25
C HIS A 385 -3.51 -20.67 -26.39
N SER A 386 -3.96 -21.47 -25.42
CA SER A 386 -3.64 -22.90 -25.33
C SER A 386 -4.90 -23.76 -25.41
N TYR A 387 -5.15 -24.35 -26.58
CA TYR A 387 -6.30 -25.20 -26.85
C TYR A 387 -5.89 -26.55 -27.47
N PHE A 388 -6.70 -27.58 -27.22
CA PHE A 388 -6.41 -28.99 -27.59
C PHE A 388 -7.61 -29.61 -28.32
N VAL A 389 -8.24 -28.84 -29.23
CA VAL A 389 -9.51 -29.22 -29.87
C VAL A 389 -9.65 -28.79 -31.33
N PHE A 390 -8.76 -27.94 -31.84
CA PHE A 390 -8.97 -27.27 -33.13
C PHE A 390 -8.26 -27.95 -34.30
N THR A 391 -7.24 -28.77 -34.03
CA THR A 391 -6.45 -29.46 -35.06
C THR A 391 -6.87 -30.91 -35.24
N GLU A 392 -6.50 -31.51 -36.38
CA GLU A 392 -6.71 -32.96 -36.58
C GLU A 392 -5.83 -33.81 -35.65
N SER A 393 -4.65 -33.31 -35.26
CA SER A 393 -3.84 -33.94 -34.20
C SER A 393 -4.58 -33.97 -32.87
N ASP A 394 -5.24 -32.87 -32.49
CA ASP A 394 -6.00 -32.80 -31.24
C ASP A 394 -7.14 -33.82 -31.18
N LYS A 395 -7.82 -34.04 -32.31
CA LYS A 395 -8.90 -35.02 -32.45
C LYS A 395 -8.40 -36.46 -32.38
N ALA A 396 -7.24 -36.72 -32.97
CA ALA A 396 -6.68 -38.07 -33.07
C ALA A 396 -6.09 -38.55 -31.74
N GLU A 397 -5.60 -37.64 -30.90
CA GLU A 397 -4.91 -37.93 -29.65
C GLU A 397 -5.88 -38.15 -28.48
N SER A 398 -5.62 -39.15 -27.62
CA SER A 398 -6.49 -39.44 -26.47
C SER A 398 -6.33 -38.40 -25.36
N GLY A 399 -7.33 -38.26 -24.50
CA GLY A 399 -7.30 -37.29 -23.39
C GLY A 399 -6.18 -37.61 -22.38
N SER A 400 -5.92 -38.89 -22.13
CA SER A 400 -4.75 -39.31 -21.32
C SER A 400 -3.42 -38.86 -21.91
N ARG A 401 -3.32 -38.76 -23.24
CA ARG A 401 -2.09 -38.34 -23.90
C ARG A 401 -1.94 -36.82 -23.90
N HIS A 402 -3.02 -36.08 -24.15
CA HIS A 402 -3.08 -34.62 -23.92
C HIS A 402 -2.62 -34.24 -22.50
N LEU A 403 -3.03 -35.00 -21.48
CA LEU A 403 -2.57 -34.82 -20.10
C LEU A 403 -1.05 -34.97 -19.94
N VAL A 404 -0.44 -35.92 -20.66
CA VAL A 404 1.02 -36.13 -20.66
C VAL A 404 1.72 -34.94 -21.31
N ASP A 405 1.20 -34.41 -22.40
CA ASP A 405 1.81 -33.29 -23.12
C ASP A 405 1.69 -31.98 -22.34
N VAL A 406 0.55 -31.72 -21.68
CA VAL A 406 0.38 -30.60 -20.73
C VAL A 406 1.46 -30.63 -19.65
N ASN A 407 1.69 -31.79 -19.04
CA ASN A 407 2.71 -31.96 -17.98
C ASN A 407 4.15 -32.04 -18.47
N GLY A 408 4.35 -32.26 -19.77
CA GLY A 408 5.65 -32.44 -20.40
C GLY A 408 5.99 -31.28 -21.31
N THR A 409 5.83 -31.50 -22.62
CA THR A 409 6.30 -30.59 -23.68
C THR A 409 5.69 -29.19 -23.58
N ILE A 410 4.40 -29.07 -23.24
CA ILE A 410 3.73 -27.77 -23.09
C ILE A 410 4.27 -27.03 -21.86
N ALA A 411 4.39 -27.71 -20.71
CA ALA A 411 4.98 -27.11 -19.51
C ALA A 411 6.43 -26.64 -19.76
N GLU A 412 7.26 -27.44 -20.43
CA GLU A 412 8.63 -27.08 -20.79
C GLU A 412 8.69 -25.85 -21.69
N THR A 413 7.80 -25.79 -22.69
CA THR A 413 7.72 -24.68 -23.64
C THR A 413 7.32 -23.38 -22.94
N LEU A 414 6.27 -23.40 -22.11
CA LEU A 414 5.83 -22.23 -21.35
C LEU A 414 6.88 -21.76 -20.34
N VAL A 415 7.59 -22.67 -19.67
CA VAL A 415 8.69 -22.32 -18.77
C VAL A 415 9.85 -21.67 -19.54
N GLY A 416 10.15 -22.17 -20.76
CA GLY A 416 11.17 -21.60 -21.64
C GLY A 416 10.84 -20.15 -22.06
N ALA A 417 9.62 -19.93 -22.55
CA ALA A 417 9.12 -18.60 -22.93
C ALA A 417 9.12 -17.64 -21.73
N SER A 418 8.53 -18.04 -20.60
CA SER A 418 8.55 -17.26 -19.36
C SER A 418 9.95 -16.88 -18.89
N ARG A 419 10.95 -17.76 -19.00
CA ARG A 419 12.34 -17.42 -18.64
C ARG A 419 12.93 -16.36 -19.57
N THR A 420 12.59 -16.42 -20.85
CA THR A 420 13.05 -15.47 -21.88
C THR A 420 12.47 -14.08 -21.64
N GLU A 421 11.20 -14.00 -21.26
CA GLU A 421 10.44 -12.75 -21.18
C GLU A 421 10.37 -12.13 -19.78
N ARG A 422 11.28 -12.48 -18.86
CA ARG A 422 11.23 -12.02 -17.45
C ARG A 422 9.90 -12.37 -16.76
N ARG A 423 9.31 -13.52 -17.12
CA ARG A 423 8.01 -14.02 -16.64
C ARG A 423 6.84 -13.12 -17.06
N ASN A 424 6.94 -12.42 -18.19
CA ASN A 424 5.86 -11.64 -18.77
C ASN A 424 4.99 -12.45 -19.74
N LEU A 425 4.68 -13.70 -19.38
CA LEU A 425 3.81 -14.57 -20.15
C LEU A 425 2.54 -14.81 -19.33
N VAL A 426 1.38 -14.80 -20.00
CA VAL A 426 0.08 -15.17 -19.44
C VAL A 426 -0.62 -16.08 -20.46
N VAL A 427 -1.33 -17.11 -19.99
CA VAL A 427 -2.20 -17.93 -20.85
C VAL A 427 -3.60 -17.35 -20.78
N ASP A 428 -3.93 -16.31 -21.56
CA ASP A 428 -5.23 -15.62 -21.42
C ASP A 428 -6.41 -16.33 -22.09
N GLU A 429 -6.16 -17.45 -22.77
CA GLU A 429 -7.23 -18.34 -23.20
C GLU A 429 -6.85 -19.82 -23.10
N TRP A 430 -7.68 -20.58 -22.39
CA TRP A 430 -7.62 -22.04 -22.27
C TRP A 430 -8.97 -22.57 -21.76
N SER A 431 -9.26 -23.86 -21.94
CA SER A 431 -10.51 -24.47 -21.46
C SER A 431 -10.31 -25.91 -20.98
N CYS A 432 -11.37 -26.52 -20.41
CA CYS A 432 -11.39 -27.94 -20.07
C CYS A 432 -11.85 -28.83 -21.24
N ALA A 433 -12.08 -28.23 -22.42
CA ALA A 433 -12.64 -28.95 -23.55
C ALA A 433 -11.63 -29.93 -24.15
N LEU A 434 -12.12 -31.11 -24.48
CA LEU A 434 -11.46 -32.12 -25.30
C LEU A 434 -12.49 -32.62 -26.30
N THR A 435 -12.03 -33.05 -27.48
CA THR A 435 -12.94 -33.48 -28.54
C THR A 435 -13.66 -34.77 -28.15
N PRO A 436 -14.91 -35.00 -28.61
CA PRO A 436 -15.61 -36.27 -28.38
C PRO A 436 -14.81 -37.49 -28.88
N GLU A 437 -14.04 -37.34 -29.96
CA GLU A 437 -13.14 -38.35 -30.51
C GLU A 437 -12.01 -38.68 -29.55
N SER A 438 -11.37 -37.68 -28.95
CA SER A 438 -10.32 -37.84 -27.95
C SER A 438 -10.83 -38.59 -26.72
N LEU A 439 -11.97 -38.16 -26.17
CA LEU A 439 -12.55 -38.71 -24.94
C LEU A 439 -13.06 -40.15 -25.07
N LYS A 440 -13.51 -40.56 -26.27
CA LYS A 440 -13.95 -41.94 -26.53
C LYS A 440 -12.82 -42.96 -26.42
N GLN A 441 -11.57 -42.51 -26.48
CA GLN A 441 -10.39 -43.37 -26.38
C GLN A 441 -10.03 -43.68 -24.92
N ASP A 442 -10.63 -43.00 -23.94
CA ASP A 442 -10.38 -43.18 -22.52
C ASP A 442 -11.56 -43.87 -21.81
N ASP A 443 -11.26 -44.69 -20.80
CA ASP A 443 -12.28 -45.46 -20.05
C ASP A 443 -13.25 -44.58 -19.26
N ASN A 444 -12.84 -43.37 -18.87
CA ASN A 444 -13.64 -42.44 -18.08
C ASN A 444 -13.37 -40.99 -18.52
N ALA A 445 -14.15 -40.53 -19.50
CA ALA A 445 -14.05 -39.18 -20.06
C ALA A 445 -14.10 -38.05 -19.00
N ASP A 446 -15.05 -38.12 -18.05
CA ASP A 446 -15.20 -37.08 -17.01
C ASP A 446 -13.99 -37.05 -16.06
N ALA A 447 -13.43 -38.21 -15.72
CA ALA A 447 -12.23 -38.27 -14.88
C ALA A 447 -11.00 -37.71 -15.61
N ILE A 448 -10.86 -38.00 -16.91
CA ILE A 448 -9.78 -37.47 -17.72
C ILE A 448 -9.90 -35.96 -17.92
N GLN A 449 -11.09 -35.44 -18.25
CA GLN A 449 -11.30 -34.00 -18.35
C GLN A 449 -11.04 -33.27 -17.03
N LYS A 450 -11.43 -33.88 -15.89
CA LYS A 450 -11.10 -33.33 -14.57
C LYS A 450 -9.59 -33.26 -14.34
N GLN A 451 -8.86 -34.33 -14.63
CA GLN A 451 -7.40 -34.33 -14.49
C GLN A 451 -6.76 -33.31 -15.43
N PHE A 452 -7.25 -33.22 -16.66
CA PHE A 452 -6.79 -32.28 -17.67
C PHE A 452 -6.94 -30.82 -17.24
N GLY A 453 -8.12 -30.42 -16.74
CA GLY A 453 -8.35 -29.08 -16.21
C GLY A 453 -7.47 -28.74 -15.00
N LEU A 454 -7.31 -29.70 -14.07
CA LEU A 454 -6.47 -29.52 -12.88
C LEU A 454 -4.98 -29.37 -13.21
N GLU A 455 -4.47 -30.17 -14.14
CA GLU A 455 -3.06 -30.10 -14.56
C GLU A 455 -2.77 -28.85 -15.39
N GLN A 456 -3.70 -28.41 -16.25
CA GLN A 456 -3.58 -27.12 -16.94
C GLN A 456 -3.44 -25.95 -15.94
N ILE A 457 -4.33 -25.83 -14.94
CA ILE A 457 -4.22 -24.79 -13.89
C ILE A 457 -2.86 -24.86 -13.20
N LYS A 458 -2.43 -26.07 -12.82
CA LYS A 458 -1.16 -26.27 -12.11
C LYS A 458 0.03 -25.86 -12.97
N VAL A 459 0.05 -26.24 -14.25
CA VAL A 459 1.13 -25.88 -15.18
C VAL A 459 1.13 -24.38 -15.42
N TYR A 460 -0.01 -23.79 -15.80
CA TYR A 460 -0.09 -22.36 -16.11
C TYR A 460 0.24 -21.49 -14.89
N THR A 461 -0.33 -21.79 -13.72
CA THR A 461 -0.01 -21.06 -12.47
C THR A 461 1.48 -21.09 -12.14
N ASN A 462 2.16 -22.21 -12.38
CA ASN A 462 3.58 -22.34 -12.03
C ASN A 462 4.52 -21.78 -13.09
N ALA A 463 4.18 -21.96 -14.37
CA ALA A 463 5.02 -21.60 -15.50
C ALA A 463 4.94 -20.11 -15.86
N THR A 464 3.79 -19.47 -15.66
CA THR A 464 3.51 -18.11 -16.18
C THR A 464 3.21 -17.10 -15.06
N ALA A 465 2.85 -15.87 -15.42
CA ALA A 465 2.35 -14.84 -14.50
C ALA A 465 0.83 -14.91 -14.30
N GLY A 466 0.13 -15.86 -14.93
CA GLY A 466 -1.30 -16.02 -14.78
C GLY A 466 -1.96 -16.81 -15.91
N TRP A 467 -3.28 -16.92 -15.81
CA TRP A 467 -4.12 -17.57 -16.80
C TRP A 467 -5.53 -16.98 -16.78
N SER A 468 -6.23 -17.05 -17.92
CA SER A 468 -7.64 -16.66 -18.04
C SER A 468 -8.43 -17.78 -18.73
N PHE A 469 -9.42 -18.36 -18.02
CA PHE A 469 -10.25 -19.44 -18.57
C PHE A 469 -11.23 -18.89 -19.62
N TRP A 470 -11.34 -19.55 -20.77
CA TRP A 470 -12.33 -19.26 -21.81
C TRP A 470 -13.49 -20.27 -21.74
N SER A 471 -14.69 -19.89 -21.26
CA SER A 471 -15.13 -18.56 -20.81
C SER A 471 -16.00 -18.62 -19.54
N TYR A 472 -16.29 -17.48 -18.92
CA TYR A 472 -17.04 -17.41 -17.65
C TYR A 472 -18.39 -18.13 -17.73
N LYS A 473 -19.20 -17.78 -18.73
CA LYS A 473 -20.48 -18.43 -19.00
C LYS A 473 -20.92 -18.27 -20.45
N LYS A 474 -21.85 -19.14 -20.85
CA LYS A 474 -22.56 -19.14 -22.13
C LYS A 474 -23.99 -19.63 -21.93
N GLU A 475 -24.83 -19.52 -22.95
CA GLU A 475 -26.11 -20.25 -23.01
C GLU A 475 -25.82 -21.76 -22.96
N ASP A 476 -26.72 -22.54 -22.38
CA ASP A 476 -26.54 -23.99 -22.19
C ASP A 476 -25.23 -24.39 -21.50
N CYS A 477 -24.83 -23.62 -20.48
CA CYS A 477 -23.62 -23.86 -19.70
C CYS A 477 -23.54 -25.28 -19.10
N ASP A 478 -24.66 -25.84 -18.65
CA ASP A 478 -24.71 -27.15 -17.97
C ASP A 478 -24.43 -28.35 -18.90
N THR A 479 -24.66 -28.19 -20.20
CA THR A 479 -24.49 -29.27 -21.19
C THR A 479 -23.10 -29.29 -21.82
N ASP A 480 -22.35 -28.20 -21.69
CA ASP A 480 -20.99 -28.06 -22.20
C ASP A 480 -20.07 -27.40 -21.14
N PRO A 481 -19.79 -28.12 -20.05
CA PRO A 481 -18.93 -27.64 -18.96
C PRO A 481 -17.46 -27.50 -19.38
N GLY A 482 -17.04 -28.01 -20.55
CA GLY A 482 -15.68 -27.86 -21.04
C GLY A 482 -15.32 -26.41 -21.35
N TRP A 483 -16.31 -25.64 -21.82
CA TRP A 483 -16.18 -24.24 -22.22
C TRP A 483 -16.87 -23.26 -21.26
N CYS A 484 -17.60 -23.76 -20.25
CA CYS A 484 -18.29 -22.93 -19.28
C CYS A 484 -17.66 -23.01 -17.88
N PHE A 485 -16.90 -21.99 -17.48
CA PHE A 485 -16.22 -21.94 -16.19
C PHE A 485 -17.18 -22.21 -15.03
N LYS A 486 -18.35 -21.57 -15.02
CA LYS A 486 -19.35 -21.71 -13.96
C LYS A 486 -19.83 -23.16 -13.76
N ALA A 487 -19.95 -23.95 -14.83
CA ALA A 487 -20.30 -25.37 -14.75
C ALA A 487 -19.06 -26.28 -14.54
N ALA A 488 -17.87 -25.80 -14.90
CA ALA A 488 -16.62 -26.51 -14.69
C ALA A 488 -16.16 -26.50 -13.22
N VAL A 489 -16.43 -25.42 -12.47
CA VAL A 489 -16.11 -25.31 -11.03
C VAL A 489 -16.74 -26.46 -10.24
N GLY A 490 -15.92 -27.18 -9.47
CA GLY A 490 -16.31 -28.37 -8.69
C GLY A 490 -16.49 -29.64 -9.50
N ARG A 491 -16.69 -29.55 -10.83
CA ARG A 491 -16.75 -30.69 -11.74
C ARG A 491 -15.37 -31.06 -12.28
N PHE A 492 -14.79 -30.17 -13.09
CA PHE A 492 -13.49 -30.32 -13.74
C PHE A 492 -12.42 -29.39 -13.18
N LEU A 493 -12.84 -28.29 -12.54
CA LEU A 493 -11.97 -27.33 -11.88
C LEU A 493 -12.10 -27.44 -10.35
N PRO A 494 -11.15 -26.86 -9.59
CA PRO A 494 -11.28 -26.74 -8.14
C PRO A 494 -12.52 -25.93 -7.73
N ASP A 495 -12.95 -26.09 -6.48
CA ASP A 495 -14.04 -25.29 -5.90
C ASP A 495 -13.62 -23.84 -5.59
N THR A 496 -12.31 -23.60 -5.41
CA THR A 496 -11.76 -22.28 -5.08
C THR A 496 -10.39 -22.07 -5.73
N PHE A 497 -10.02 -20.80 -5.92
CA PHE A 497 -8.87 -20.36 -6.71
C PHE A 497 -7.91 -19.44 -5.95
N PHE A 498 -8.08 -19.27 -4.64
CA PHE A 498 -7.25 -18.37 -3.83
C PHE A 498 -5.75 -18.65 -3.97
N SER A 499 -4.97 -17.59 -4.20
CA SER A 499 -3.56 -17.70 -4.58
C SER A 499 -2.72 -18.49 -3.56
N TYR A 500 -3.02 -18.42 -2.26
CA TYR A 500 -2.25 -19.10 -1.20
C TYR A 500 -2.73 -20.50 -0.80
N GLY A 501 -3.80 -21.03 -1.41
CA GLY A 501 -4.30 -22.40 -1.20
C GLY A 501 -4.85 -22.74 0.19
N LYS A 502 -4.62 -21.90 1.21
CA LYS A 502 -5.12 -22.08 2.59
C LYS A 502 -6.53 -21.51 2.78
N SER A 503 -6.89 -20.53 1.96
CA SER A 503 -8.20 -19.89 2.01
C SER A 503 -9.20 -20.75 1.26
N THR A 504 -10.32 -21.07 1.91
CA THR A 504 -11.47 -21.75 1.29
C THR A 504 -12.67 -20.83 1.14
N SER A 505 -12.57 -19.60 1.65
CA SER A 505 -13.60 -18.57 1.54
C SER A 505 -13.00 -17.16 1.60
N MET A 506 -13.74 -16.18 1.11
CA MET A 506 -13.35 -14.77 1.19
C MET A 506 -13.15 -14.28 2.62
N LYS A 507 -13.92 -14.80 3.58
CA LYS A 507 -13.76 -14.44 5.01
C LYS A 507 -12.42 -14.91 5.58
N GLU A 508 -12.01 -16.12 5.24
CA GLU A 508 -10.70 -16.65 5.62
C GLU A 508 -9.57 -15.90 4.91
N ALA A 509 -9.76 -15.58 3.64
CA ALA A 509 -8.82 -14.75 2.88
C ALA A 509 -8.63 -13.37 3.54
N SER A 510 -9.71 -12.68 3.93
CA SER A 510 -9.63 -11.39 4.62
C SER A 510 -8.94 -11.48 5.97
N ALA A 511 -9.20 -12.54 6.75
CA ALA A 511 -8.53 -12.76 8.03
C ALA A 511 -7.02 -13.04 7.85
N LEU A 512 -6.65 -13.83 6.84
CA LEU A 512 -5.26 -14.08 6.49
C LEU A 512 -4.57 -12.84 5.93
N ALA A 513 -5.27 -11.97 5.20
CA ALA A 513 -4.73 -10.71 4.72
C ALA A 513 -4.41 -9.75 5.88
N GLU A 514 -5.29 -9.70 6.89
CA GLU A 514 -5.04 -8.97 8.14
C GLU A 514 -3.83 -9.57 8.88
N GLU A 515 -3.73 -10.89 8.97
CA GLU A 515 -2.56 -11.55 9.55
C GLU A 515 -1.27 -11.28 8.74
N ALA A 516 -1.35 -11.30 7.41
CA ALA A 516 -0.26 -10.98 6.51
C ALA A 516 0.28 -9.58 6.75
N SER A 517 -0.60 -8.59 6.96
CA SER A 517 -0.20 -7.22 7.33
C SER A 517 0.65 -7.16 8.62
N ASN A 518 0.47 -8.14 9.50
CA ASN A 518 1.19 -8.29 10.77
C ASN A 518 2.44 -9.18 10.68
N ILE A 519 2.71 -9.84 9.54
CA ILE A 519 3.93 -10.64 9.33
C ILE A 519 5.16 -9.74 9.43
N ILE A 520 6.14 -10.17 10.22
CA ILE A 520 7.39 -9.43 10.45
C ILE A 520 8.39 -9.87 9.38
N ILE A 521 9.03 -8.89 8.74
CA ILE A 521 10.06 -9.12 7.72
C ILE A 521 11.34 -9.59 8.40
N PRO A 522 12.04 -10.59 7.83
CA PRO A 522 13.36 -10.92 8.30
C PRO A 522 14.37 -9.80 8.15
N THR A 523 14.93 -9.34 9.26
CA THR A 523 16.07 -8.42 9.32
C THR A 523 17.27 -9.04 8.61
N ASP A 524 18.00 -8.35 7.74
CA ASP A 524 18.63 -7.02 7.86
C ASP A 524 17.87 -5.80 7.24
N GLY A 525 18.20 -4.57 7.66
CA GLY A 525 18.29 -3.37 6.80
C GLY A 525 17.04 -2.79 6.14
N ALA A 526 16.37 -1.79 6.73
CA ALA A 526 15.18 -1.02 6.29
C ALA A 526 14.62 -1.18 4.84
N ALA A 527 13.28 -1.35 4.69
CA ALA A 527 12.55 -1.36 3.39
C ALA A 527 11.48 -0.27 3.32
N GLY A 528 11.34 0.32 2.15
CA GLY A 528 10.14 1.03 1.69
C GLY A 528 9.96 0.73 0.20
N VAL A 529 9.03 -0.17 -0.14
CA VAL A 529 8.92 -0.74 -1.50
C VAL A 529 7.72 -0.21 -2.30
N LEU A 530 6.80 0.54 -1.69
CA LEU A 530 5.59 0.96 -2.41
C LEU A 530 5.71 2.29 -3.18
N ASN A 531 6.83 3.00 -3.06
CA ASN A 531 7.06 4.24 -3.80
C ASN A 531 7.94 4.00 -5.03
N LEU A 532 7.36 3.35 -6.05
CA LEU A 532 7.87 3.44 -7.42
C LEU A 532 7.57 4.85 -7.99
N VAL A 533 8.03 5.93 -7.33
CA VAL A 533 7.86 7.33 -7.77
C VAL A 533 9.19 7.83 -8.34
N PRO A 534 9.22 8.43 -9.54
CA PRO A 534 10.45 9.02 -10.08
C PRO A 534 10.81 10.28 -9.30
N GLN A 535 11.97 10.30 -8.66
CA GLN A 535 12.57 11.58 -8.26
C GLN A 535 13.23 12.25 -9.46
N GLN A 536 13.02 13.55 -9.58
CA GLN A 536 13.47 14.41 -10.68
C GLN A 536 14.98 14.32 -10.99
N PRO A 537 15.38 14.66 -12.22
CA PRO A 537 16.78 14.56 -12.66
C PRO A 537 17.65 15.58 -11.93
N PHE A 538 18.60 15.11 -11.12
CA PHE A 538 19.67 15.98 -10.64
C PHE A 538 20.69 16.21 -11.76
N ALA A 539 20.97 17.49 -11.96
CA ALA A 539 21.86 18.02 -12.98
C ALA A 539 23.26 17.41 -12.91
N TYR A 540 23.77 17.01 -14.07
CA TYR A 540 25.14 16.59 -14.28
C TYR A 540 26.05 17.83 -14.15
N GLN A 541 26.72 18.00 -13.00
CA GLN A 541 27.90 18.85 -12.92
C GLN A 541 29.09 18.01 -13.37
N GLY A 542 29.58 18.30 -14.58
CA GLY A 542 30.81 17.72 -15.09
C GLY A 542 32.01 18.29 -14.34
N ASP A 543 32.86 17.41 -13.82
CA ASP A 543 34.17 17.78 -13.31
C ASP A 543 35.26 17.19 -14.20
N ASN A 544 35.97 18.12 -14.84
CA ASN A 544 37.33 17.93 -15.36
C ASN A 544 38.27 17.67 -14.18
N TYR A 545 38.98 16.55 -14.17
CA TYR A 545 40.24 16.40 -13.42
C TYR A 545 41.34 15.83 -14.33
N PRO A 546 42.57 16.39 -14.26
CA PRO A 546 43.68 15.97 -15.09
C PRO A 546 44.28 14.65 -14.61
N ARG A 547 44.71 13.83 -15.58
CA ARG A 547 45.40 12.55 -15.39
C ARG A 547 46.78 12.76 -14.75
N GLU A 548 46.96 12.26 -13.54
CA GLU A 548 48.26 11.80 -13.04
C GLU A 548 48.24 10.30 -12.83
N VAL A 549 49.33 9.63 -13.21
CA VAL A 549 49.49 8.17 -13.23
C VAL A 549 50.15 7.72 -11.91
N PRO A 550 49.52 6.86 -11.08
CA PRO A 550 50.18 6.34 -9.89
C PRO A 550 50.92 5.02 -10.14
N HIS A 551 52.06 4.90 -9.47
CA HIS A 551 53.01 3.80 -9.51
C HIS A 551 52.45 2.42 -9.15
N ARG A 552 53.10 1.38 -9.70
CA ARG A 552 52.80 -0.06 -9.70
C ARG A 552 52.52 -0.74 -8.34
N PHE A 553 52.75 -0.06 -7.22
CA PHE A 553 52.44 -0.55 -5.86
C PHE A 553 51.13 0.03 -5.27
N ALA A 554 50.63 1.16 -5.76
CA ALA A 554 49.31 1.69 -5.40
C ALA A 554 48.18 0.84 -6.03
N ALA A 555 48.41 0.30 -7.23
CA ALA A 555 47.44 -0.51 -7.96
C ALA A 555 47.07 -1.83 -7.25
N ILE A 556 47.98 -2.44 -6.49
CA ILE A 556 47.71 -3.70 -5.76
C ILE A 556 46.89 -3.43 -4.48
N HIS A 557 47.15 -2.31 -3.81
CA HIS A 557 46.37 -1.89 -2.64
C HIS A 557 44.97 -1.38 -3.03
N ASP A 558 44.84 -0.71 -4.18
CA ASP A 558 43.55 -0.31 -4.75
C ASP A 558 42.74 -1.51 -5.26
N TYR A 559 43.38 -2.56 -5.77
CA TYR A 559 42.68 -3.79 -6.18
C TYR A 559 42.04 -4.49 -4.98
N SER A 560 42.77 -4.68 -3.88
CA SER A 560 42.23 -5.29 -2.67
C SER A 560 41.12 -4.45 -2.01
N ARG A 561 41.19 -3.11 -2.11
CA ARG A 561 40.12 -2.21 -1.62
C ARG A 561 38.89 -2.22 -2.52
N ARG A 562 39.08 -2.29 -3.85
CA ARG A 562 37.99 -2.42 -4.83
C ARG A 562 37.28 -3.77 -4.72
N ASP A 563 38.02 -4.86 -4.51
CA ASP A 563 37.41 -6.19 -4.28
C ASP A 563 36.63 -6.22 -2.97
N GLN A 564 37.16 -5.63 -1.88
CA GLN A 564 36.40 -5.52 -0.62
C GLN A 564 35.17 -4.62 -0.73
N GLN A 565 35.24 -3.50 -1.46
CA GLN A 565 34.08 -2.63 -1.73
C GLN A 565 33.06 -3.28 -2.68
N ALA A 566 33.51 -4.06 -3.66
CA ALA A 566 32.65 -4.83 -4.56
C ALA A 566 31.95 -5.97 -3.82
N ASP A 567 32.65 -6.65 -2.90
CA ASP A 567 32.08 -7.67 -2.02
C ASP A 567 31.06 -7.09 -1.04
N GLU A 568 31.34 -5.92 -0.44
CA GLU A 568 30.41 -5.23 0.47
C GLU A 568 29.18 -4.70 -0.28
N ALA A 569 29.37 -4.13 -1.47
CA ALA A 569 28.29 -3.72 -2.37
C ALA A 569 27.39 -4.90 -2.78
N THR A 570 27.99 -6.04 -3.15
CA THR A 570 27.26 -7.24 -3.55
C THR A 570 26.45 -7.81 -2.39
N ARG A 571 27.03 -7.87 -1.18
CA ARG A 571 26.30 -8.29 0.03
C ARG A 571 25.12 -7.36 0.35
N ASN A 572 25.28 -6.05 0.18
CA ASN A 572 24.19 -5.09 0.40
C ASN A 572 23.06 -5.28 -0.61
N SER A 573 23.38 -5.50 -1.89
CA SER A 573 22.38 -5.80 -2.94
C SER A 573 21.64 -7.13 -2.68
N THR A 574 22.34 -8.17 -2.24
CA THR A 574 21.73 -9.46 -1.85
C THR A 574 20.80 -9.31 -0.65
N SER A 575 21.27 -8.68 0.44
CA SER A 575 20.46 -8.45 1.65
C SER A 575 19.18 -7.67 1.31
N ARG A 576 19.30 -6.61 0.50
CA ARG A 576 18.15 -5.85 0.03
C ARG A 576 17.21 -6.69 -0.83
N GLY A 577 17.74 -7.47 -1.77
CA GLY A 577 16.95 -8.34 -2.64
C GLY A 577 16.01 -9.21 -1.82
N TYR A 578 16.55 -9.95 -0.86
CA TYR A 578 15.77 -10.78 0.06
C TYR A 578 14.65 -10.00 0.75
N LYS A 579 14.97 -8.82 1.28
CA LYS A 579 14.00 -7.99 1.98
C LYS A 579 12.88 -7.49 1.08
N ASP A 580 13.22 -7.00 -0.10
CA ASP A 580 12.27 -6.51 -1.08
C ASP A 580 11.33 -7.66 -1.49
N GLY A 581 11.86 -8.87 -1.72
CA GLY A 581 11.07 -10.06 -2.01
C GLY A 581 10.09 -10.43 -0.90
N PHE A 582 10.57 -10.52 0.34
CA PHE A 582 9.72 -10.88 1.49
C PHE A 582 8.63 -9.83 1.75
N THR A 583 9.00 -8.55 1.68
CA THR A 583 8.06 -7.44 1.84
C THR A 583 7.02 -7.44 0.72
N THR A 584 7.42 -7.77 -0.50
CA THR A 584 6.51 -7.87 -1.64
C THR A 584 5.48 -8.97 -1.43
N ALA A 585 5.89 -10.18 -1.03
CA ALA A 585 4.96 -11.26 -0.69
C ALA A 585 3.93 -10.81 0.37
N LYS A 586 4.41 -10.14 1.42
CA LYS A 586 3.55 -9.59 2.48
C LYS A 586 2.55 -8.57 1.96
N VAL A 587 3.01 -7.59 1.17
CA VAL A 587 2.16 -6.51 0.63
C VAL A 587 1.09 -7.11 -0.27
N PHE A 588 1.47 -7.99 -1.20
CA PHE A 588 0.52 -8.61 -2.12
C PHE A 588 -0.51 -9.46 -1.35
N ALA A 589 -0.09 -10.23 -0.34
CA ALA A 589 -1.00 -10.97 0.50
C ALA A 589 -1.98 -10.07 1.28
N ALA A 590 -1.52 -8.92 1.77
CA ALA A 590 -2.37 -7.97 2.50
C ALA A 590 -3.45 -7.32 1.59
N TYR A 591 -3.25 -7.31 0.27
CA TYR A 591 -4.22 -6.83 -0.71
C TYR A 591 -4.94 -8.02 -1.37
N ASN A 592 -6.10 -8.40 -0.81
CA ASN A 592 -6.98 -9.46 -1.31
C ASN A 592 -6.28 -10.83 -1.48
N MET A 593 -5.29 -11.17 -0.63
CA MET A 593 -4.56 -12.43 -0.71
C MET A 593 -3.90 -12.68 -2.07
N SER A 594 -3.45 -11.61 -2.73
CA SER A 594 -2.78 -11.69 -4.03
C SER A 594 -1.35 -12.24 -3.89
N ARG A 595 -0.85 -12.90 -4.93
CA ARG A 595 0.58 -13.24 -5.09
C ARG A 595 1.23 -12.39 -6.16
N LEU A 596 2.56 -12.25 -6.13
CA LEU A 596 3.30 -11.58 -7.22
C LEU A 596 3.37 -12.51 -8.44
N GLY A 597 2.91 -12.05 -9.61
CA GLY A 597 2.89 -12.82 -10.86
C GLY A 597 4.03 -12.46 -11.79
N PHE A 598 4.14 -11.17 -12.11
CA PHE A 598 5.15 -10.62 -13.03
C PHE A 598 6.49 -10.39 -12.32
N VAL A 599 7.02 -11.43 -11.69
CA VAL A 599 8.15 -11.35 -10.76
C VAL A 599 9.41 -10.78 -11.42
N GLY A 600 9.74 -11.23 -12.63
CA GLY A 600 10.96 -10.77 -13.32
C GLY A 600 10.89 -9.32 -13.76
N GLN A 601 9.73 -8.87 -14.25
CA GLN A 601 9.47 -7.46 -14.56
C GLN A 601 9.46 -6.59 -13.31
N TYR A 602 8.80 -7.02 -12.23
CA TYR A 602 8.80 -6.30 -10.96
C TYR A 602 10.22 -6.06 -10.45
N MET A 603 11.07 -7.09 -10.48
CA MET A 603 12.49 -6.95 -10.11
C MET A 603 13.23 -5.99 -11.06
N ALA A 604 12.97 -6.05 -12.36
CA ALA A 604 13.60 -5.15 -13.32
C ALA A 604 13.24 -3.67 -13.06
N ASP A 605 11.97 -3.40 -12.78
CA ASP A 605 11.49 -2.06 -12.47
C ASP A 605 11.98 -1.58 -11.09
N ALA A 606 12.03 -2.46 -10.09
CA ALA A 606 12.62 -2.16 -8.79
C ALA A 606 14.10 -1.78 -8.89
N ILE A 607 14.88 -2.51 -9.71
CA ILE A 607 16.29 -2.20 -9.97
C ILE A 607 16.44 -0.86 -10.68
N ALA A 608 15.65 -0.63 -11.74
CA ALA A 608 15.69 0.61 -12.51
C ALA A 608 15.37 1.85 -11.66
N ILE A 609 14.43 1.72 -10.71
CA ILE A 609 14.03 2.80 -9.80
C ILE A 609 15.04 3.01 -8.66
N ALA A 610 15.62 1.94 -8.13
CA ALA A 610 16.66 2.04 -7.11
C ALA A 610 17.91 2.75 -7.65
N GLY A 611 18.32 2.43 -8.88
CA GLY A 611 19.48 3.02 -9.54
C GLY A 611 20.84 2.61 -8.91
N PRO A 612 21.96 3.05 -9.50
CA PRO A 612 23.30 2.56 -9.18
C PRO A 612 23.77 2.86 -7.74
N SER A 613 23.17 3.87 -7.11
CA SER A 613 23.47 4.27 -5.72
C SER A 613 22.95 3.29 -4.67
N LEU A 614 21.97 2.47 -5.05
CA LEU A 614 21.22 1.60 -4.14
C LEU A 614 21.36 0.11 -4.50
N ILE A 615 21.52 -0.19 -5.79
CA ILE A 615 21.93 -1.50 -6.30
C ILE A 615 23.13 -1.25 -7.19
N VAL A 616 24.30 -1.69 -6.74
CA VAL A 616 25.55 -1.40 -7.43
C VAL A 616 25.60 -2.15 -8.76
N GLN A 617 26.05 -1.46 -9.81
CA GLN A 617 26.19 -2.05 -11.14
C GLN A 617 27.11 -3.28 -11.10
N GLY A 618 26.62 -4.42 -11.60
CA GLY A 618 27.29 -5.72 -11.54
C GLY A 618 26.87 -6.60 -10.36
N SER A 619 25.98 -6.14 -9.48
CA SER A 619 25.43 -6.91 -8.35
C SER A 619 23.94 -7.28 -8.48
N GLU A 620 23.34 -6.99 -9.64
CA GLU A 620 21.91 -7.19 -9.92
C GLU A 620 21.50 -8.66 -9.81
N ASP A 621 22.35 -9.60 -10.21
CA ASP A 621 22.08 -11.03 -10.10
C ASP A 621 21.99 -11.48 -8.64
N GLY A 622 22.84 -10.90 -7.77
CA GLY A 622 22.78 -11.11 -6.33
C GLY A 622 21.49 -10.59 -5.71
N TYR A 623 20.98 -9.43 -6.19
CA TYR A 623 19.68 -8.90 -5.80
C TYR A 623 18.54 -9.82 -6.25
N ARG A 624 18.53 -10.24 -7.53
CA ARG A 624 17.48 -11.08 -8.11
C ARG A 624 17.37 -12.43 -7.42
N GLY A 625 18.51 -13.10 -7.21
CA GLY A 625 18.55 -14.39 -6.51
C GLY A 625 17.98 -14.30 -5.10
N ALA A 626 18.41 -13.29 -4.34
CA ALA A 626 17.92 -13.06 -2.98
C ALA A 626 16.45 -12.64 -2.95
N PHE A 627 15.99 -11.82 -3.90
CA PHE A 627 14.59 -11.43 -4.02
C PHE A 627 13.67 -12.65 -4.17
N MET A 628 14.05 -13.60 -5.03
CA MET A 628 13.27 -14.83 -5.19
C MET A 628 13.21 -15.64 -3.89
N GLU A 629 14.33 -15.75 -3.16
CA GLU A 629 14.38 -16.43 -1.86
C GLU A 629 13.48 -15.75 -0.82
N GLY A 630 13.59 -14.43 -0.70
CA GLY A 630 12.76 -13.63 0.19
C GLY A 630 11.27 -13.72 -0.15
N LEU A 631 10.92 -13.67 -1.44
CA LEU A 631 9.55 -13.83 -1.93
C LEU A 631 9.01 -15.20 -1.52
N GLN A 632 9.75 -16.29 -1.79
CA GLN A 632 9.35 -17.64 -1.43
C GLN A 632 9.15 -17.81 0.09
N HIS A 633 10.05 -17.26 0.90
CA HIS A 633 9.93 -17.29 2.36
C HIS A 633 8.74 -16.48 2.87
N GLY A 634 8.49 -15.30 2.27
CA GLY A 634 7.33 -14.47 2.59
C GLY A 634 6.01 -15.16 2.24
N GLU A 635 5.94 -15.82 1.07
CA GLU A 635 4.76 -16.58 0.66
C GLU A 635 4.52 -17.79 1.56
N ALA A 636 5.57 -18.51 1.96
CA ALA A 636 5.48 -19.60 2.91
C ALA A 636 5.02 -19.13 4.30
N ALA A 637 5.43 -17.93 4.73
CA ALA A 637 4.97 -17.33 5.99
C ALA A 637 3.46 -17.04 5.95
N VAL A 638 2.95 -16.51 4.83
CA VAL A 638 1.51 -16.30 4.60
C VAL A 638 0.75 -17.63 4.61
N THR A 639 1.23 -18.65 3.88
CA THR A 639 0.55 -19.96 3.81
C THR A 639 0.56 -20.70 5.15
N SER A 640 1.66 -20.67 5.90
CA SER A 640 1.75 -21.43 7.16
C SER A 640 0.95 -20.80 8.32
N GLY A 641 0.63 -19.49 8.28
CA GLY A 641 0.09 -18.76 9.45
C GLY A 641 1.01 -18.85 10.68
N ASN A 642 2.26 -19.25 10.45
CA ASN A 642 3.24 -19.59 11.47
C ASN A 642 4.59 -19.08 10.98
N CYS A 643 4.80 -17.77 11.03
CA CYS A 643 6.17 -17.27 11.07
C CYS A 643 6.71 -17.40 12.50
N ARG A 644 6.91 -18.65 12.94
CA ARG A 644 7.76 -18.98 14.09
C ARG A 644 9.03 -19.64 13.57
N MET A 645 9.87 -18.85 12.91
CA MET A 645 11.31 -18.99 13.07
C MET A 645 12.04 -17.75 12.59
N LEU A 646 12.78 -17.18 13.54
CA LEU A 646 13.92 -16.27 13.40
C LEU A 646 13.79 -15.20 12.34
N SER A 647 13.33 -14.04 12.79
CA SER A 647 14.00 -12.82 12.42
C SER A 647 13.80 -11.73 13.45
N ASP A 648 14.84 -10.94 13.64
CA ASP A 648 14.88 -9.92 14.65
C ASP A 648 13.83 -8.85 14.33
N THR A 649 12.81 -8.80 15.17
CA THR A 649 11.86 -7.71 15.39
C THR A 649 12.47 -6.35 15.09
N GLU A 650 12.09 -5.72 13.98
CA GLU A 650 12.37 -4.32 13.59
C GLU A 650 13.03 -3.52 14.71
N ILE A 651 14.37 -3.64 14.77
CA ILE A 651 15.13 -3.20 15.92
C ILE A 651 15.61 -1.79 15.63
N ASP A 652 15.26 -0.82 16.46
CA ASP A 652 15.94 0.48 16.44
C ASP A 652 17.47 0.31 16.60
N TRP A 653 17.92 -0.85 17.09
CA TRP A 653 19.30 -1.29 17.16
C TRP A 653 20.09 -1.07 15.89
N GLU A 654 19.58 -1.43 14.71
CA GLU A 654 20.35 -1.24 13.48
C GLU A 654 20.62 0.25 13.24
N THR A 655 19.60 1.09 13.47
CA THR A 655 19.76 2.55 13.42
C THR A 655 20.78 3.02 14.44
N TYR A 656 20.73 2.52 15.68
CA TYR A 656 21.66 2.89 16.73
C TYR A 656 23.10 2.48 16.38
N MET A 657 23.30 1.30 15.80
CA MET A 657 24.61 0.80 15.39
C MET A 657 25.16 1.60 14.20
N ILE A 658 24.33 1.99 13.23
CA ILE A 658 24.74 2.84 12.10
C ILE A 658 25.09 4.25 12.57
N GLN A 659 24.26 4.87 13.40
CA GLN A 659 24.54 6.18 13.99
C GLN A 659 25.83 6.14 14.82
N THR A 660 26.05 5.05 15.56
CA THR A 660 27.30 4.82 16.31
C THR A 660 28.48 4.65 15.37
N LYS A 661 28.35 3.92 14.25
CA LYS A 661 29.40 3.78 13.23
C LYS A 661 29.79 5.13 12.61
N VAL A 662 28.81 5.99 12.30
CA VAL A 662 29.06 7.36 11.81
C VAL A 662 29.87 8.17 12.83
N PHE A 663 29.48 8.09 14.12
CA PHE A 663 30.24 8.69 15.20
C PHE A 663 31.66 8.10 15.32
N LEU A 664 31.82 6.77 15.27
CA LEU A 664 33.13 6.12 15.36
C LEU A 664 34.06 6.48 14.19
N ASN A 665 33.50 6.77 13.00
CA ASN A 665 34.24 7.23 11.82
C ASN A 665 34.74 8.69 11.92
N GLY A 666 34.47 9.38 13.02
CA GLY A 666 35.00 10.72 13.30
C GLY A 666 33.98 11.85 13.15
N GLU A 667 32.74 11.58 12.74
CA GLU A 667 31.70 12.62 12.68
C GLU A 667 31.33 13.11 14.08
N ARG A 668 31.34 14.43 14.28
CA ARG A 668 31.03 15.09 15.56
C ARG A 668 29.96 16.17 15.41
N ASN A 669 29.57 16.51 14.18
CA ASN A 669 28.43 17.37 13.93
C ASN A 669 27.14 16.56 14.10
N TYR A 670 26.42 16.82 15.20
CA TYR A 670 25.22 16.05 15.57
C TYR A 670 24.11 16.08 14.51
N SER A 671 24.06 17.13 13.68
CA SER A 671 23.07 17.24 12.60
C SER A 671 23.33 16.28 11.43
N GLN A 672 24.57 15.79 11.30
CA GLN A 672 25.02 14.90 10.23
C GLN A 672 25.02 13.41 10.65
N ILE A 673 24.81 13.13 11.93
CA ILE A 673 24.70 11.74 12.42
C ILE A 673 23.29 11.23 12.12
N THR A 674 23.15 10.44 11.06
CA THR A 674 21.87 9.90 10.61
C THR A 674 21.93 8.38 10.43
N GLY A 675 20.78 7.71 10.55
CA GLY A 675 20.63 6.28 10.25
C GLY A 675 19.38 6.00 9.41
N PRO A 676 19.07 4.74 9.11
CA PRO A 676 17.99 4.36 8.18
C PRO A 676 16.61 4.88 8.58
N THR A 677 16.36 5.09 9.88
CA THR A 677 15.09 5.60 10.41
C THR A 677 15.08 7.11 10.68
N GLY A 678 16.20 7.81 10.39
CA GLY A 678 16.30 9.27 10.49
C GLY A 678 17.53 9.78 11.26
N PRO A 679 17.58 11.10 11.54
CA PRO A 679 18.69 11.72 12.27
C PRO A 679 18.74 11.27 13.74
N LEU A 680 19.95 11.31 14.32
CA LEU A 680 20.20 11.05 15.73
C LEU A 680 19.63 12.18 16.60
N VAL A 681 18.71 11.82 17.50
CA VAL A 681 17.84 12.78 18.22
C VAL A 681 17.75 12.48 19.72
N TYR A 682 18.62 11.60 20.18
CA TYR A 682 18.81 11.30 21.59
C TYR A 682 19.96 12.16 22.14
N PRO A 683 20.04 12.45 23.44
CA PRO A 683 21.21 13.12 24.01
C PRO A 683 22.45 12.22 24.01
N ALA A 684 23.63 12.82 24.26
CA ALA A 684 24.93 12.19 24.02
C ALA A 684 25.17 10.85 24.74
N GLY A 685 24.53 10.61 25.90
CA GLY A 685 24.63 9.35 26.62
C GLY A 685 24.11 8.15 25.83
N HIS A 686 23.15 8.36 24.93
CA HIS A 686 22.73 7.34 23.96
C HIS A 686 23.92 6.84 23.13
N VAL A 687 24.72 7.76 22.58
CA VAL A 687 25.86 7.43 21.71
C VAL A 687 26.91 6.65 22.48
N HIS A 688 27.23 7.07 23.71
CA HIS A 688 28.25 6.38 24.53
C HIS A 688 27.81 4.97 24.94
N ILE A 689 26.52 4.78 25.27
CA ILE A 689 25.99 3.44 25.55
C ILE A 689 26.07 2.57 24.30
N HIS A 690 25.64 3.08 23.15
CA HIS A 690 25.63 2.29 21.93
C HIS A 690 27.03 2.09 21.34
N GLN A 691 27.98 2.96 21.62
CA GLN A 691 29.41 2.72 21.39
C GLN A 691 29.90 1.51 22.18
N PHE A 692 29.66 1.48 23.50
CA PHE A 692 30.03 0.32 24.32
C PHE A 692 29.38 -0.97 23.81
N LEU A 693 28.10 -0.90 23.44
CA LEU A 693 27.37 -2.03 22.88
C LEU A 693 27.93 -2.46 21.52
N TYR A 694 28.28 -1.51 20.64
CA TYR A 694 28.92 -1.77 19.35
C TYR A 694 30.25 -2.51 19.52
N ASP A 695 31.07 -2.09 20.49
CA ASP A 695 32.38 -2.67 20.75
C ASP A 695 32.30 -4.14 21.21
N ILE A 696 31.29 -4.49 22.01
CA ILE A 696 31.16 -5.85 22.58
C ILE A 696 30.30 -6.79 21.75
N THR A 697 29.51 -6.29 20.79
CA THR A 697 28.59 -7.09 19.97
C THR A 697 29.07 -7.27 18.53
N ASP A 698 30.39 -7.25 18.30
CA ASP A 698 30.97 -7.33 16.96
C ASP A 698 30.34 -6.30 15.99
N ALA A 699 30.45 -5.02 16.33
CA ALA A 699 29.87 -3.93 15.56
C ALA A 699 28.34 -3.99 15.41
N GLY A 700 27.66 -4.59 16.38
CA GLY A 700 26.19 -4.76 16.39
C GLY A 700 25.67 -6.04 15.74
N LYS A 701 26.56 -6.92 15.23
CA LYS A 701 26.20 -8.17 14.55
C LYS A 701 25.78 -9.29 15.52
N ASP A 702 26.34 -9.32 16.72
CA ASP A 702 25.92 -10.27 17.76
C ASP A 702 24.66 -9.76 18.49
N VAL A 703 23.53 -9.84 17.78
CA VAL A 703 22.21 -9.46 18.31
C VAL A 703 21.84 -10.33 19.50
N ARG A 704 22.26 -11.60 19.55
CA ARG A 704 21.94 -12.49 20.66
C ARG A 704 22.59 -12.02 21.97
N LEU A 705 23.84 -11.58 21.91
CA LEU A 705 24.50 -10.95 23.05
C LEU A 705 23.77 -9.66 23.46
N ALA A 706 23.37 -8.83 22.50
CA ALA A 706 22.58 -7.63 22.77
C ALA A 706 21.24 -7.97 23.46
N GLN A 707 20.51 -8.98 22.98
CA GLN A 707 19.26 -9.47 23.58
C GLN A 707 19.48 -9.99 25.01
N ASN A 708 20.59 -10.68 25.28
CA ASN A 708 20.94 -11.10 26.64
C ASN A 708 21.21 -9.91 27.55
N ILE A 709 21.91 -8.88 27.07
CA ILE A 709 22.16 -7.64 27.82
C ILE A 709 20.85 -6.92 28.12
N TYR A 710 19.96 -6.78 27.13
CA TYR A 710 18.65 -6.17 27.33
C TYR A 710 17.71 -7.03 28.17
N GLY A 711 17.86 -8.36 28.15
CA GLY A 711 17.22 -9.28 29.07
C GLY A 711 17.65 -9.04 30.51
N ALA A 712 18.95 -8.89 30.76
CA ALA A 712 19.47 -8.50 32.06
C ALA A 712 19.00 -7.09 32.48
N LEU A 713 18.93 -6.16 31.53
CA LEU A 713 18.39 -4.80 31.74
C LEU A 713 16.91 -4.85 32.15
N TYR A 714 16.11 -5.71 31.51
CA TYR A 714 14.71 -5.92 31.83
C TYR A 714 14.52 -6.51 33.24
N LEU A 715 15.28 -7.55 33.57
CA LEU A 715 15.28 -8.12 34.92
C LEU A 715 15.69 -7.09 35.97
N THR A 716 16.70 -6.26 35.66
CA THR A 716 17.14 -5.16 36.52
C THR A 716 16.01 -4.14 36.72
N SER A 717 15.30 -3.76 35.66
CA SER A 717 14.14 -2.87 35.74
C SER A 717 13.05 -3.45 36.67
N LEU A 718 12.74 -4.74 36.53
CA LEU A 718 11.76 -5.41 37.41
C LEU A 718 12.22 -5.42 38.87
N VAL A 719 13.49 -5.75 39.14
CA VAL A 719 14.06 -5.76 40.49
C VAL A 719 14.01 -4.37 41.13
N LEU A 720 14.41 -3.33 40.38
CA LEU A 720 14.34 -1.94 40.84
C LEU A 720 12.90 -1.51 41.12
N CYS A 721 11.95 -1.86 40.24
CA CYS A 721 10.54 -1.56 40.45
C CYS A 721 10.01 -2.22 41.74
N CYS A 722 10.31 -3.50 41.95
CA CYS A 722 9.96 -4.21 43.18
C CYS A 722 10.60 -3.57 44.41
N ALA A 723 11.86 -3.13 44.33
CA ALA A 723 12.54 -2.44 45.42
C ALA A 723 11.91 -1.08 45.74
N ILE A 724 11.49 -0.30 44.73
CA ILE A 724 10.79 0.96 44.91
C ILE A 724 9.45 0.73 45.62
N TYR A 725 8.70 -0.29 45.20
CA TYR A 725 7.40 -0.64 45.78
C TYR A 725 7.56 -1.08 47.24
N ARG A 726 8.56 -1.93 47.52
CA ARG A 726 8.91 -2.39 48.86
C ARG A 726 9.33 -1.23 49.76
N SER A 727 10.14 -0.28 49.26
CA SER A 727 10.57 0.90 50.02
C SER A 727 9.41 1.84 50.35
N ALA A 728 8.40 1.93 49.46
CA ALA A 728 7.19 2.71 49.72
C ALA A 728 6.28 2.09 50.80
N GLY A 729 6.33 0.78 51.00
CA GLY A 729 5.74 0.07 52.15
C GLY A 729 4.22 -0.09 52.18
N ASN A 730 3.47 0.68 51.39
CA ASN A 730 1.99 0.70 51.38
C ASN A 730 1.35 -0.07 50.21
N ILE A 731 2.07 -0.99 49.58
CA ILE A 731 1.64 -1.69 48.36
C ILE A 731 1.74 -3.21 48.56
N PRO A 732 0.67 -3.98 48.26
CA PRO A 732 0.71 -5.43 48.34
C PRO A 732 1.75 -6.06 47.40
N ASN A 733 2.44 -7.07 47.91
CA ASN A 733 3.47 -7.79 47.14
C ASN A 733 2.90 -8.48 45.89
N TRP A 734 1.63 -8.92 45.90
CA TRP A 734 1.05 -9.61 44.74
C TRP A 734 0.94 -8.71 43.50
N ILE A 735 0.89 -7.38 43.65
CA ILE A 735 0.90 -6.44 42.51
C ILE A 735 2.21 -6.55 41.73
N THR A 736 3.32 -6.89 42.41
CA THR A 736 4.62 -7.08 41.75
C THR A 736 4.66 -8.31 40.84
N LEU A 737 3.79 -9.31 41.08
CA LEU A 737 3.67 -10.50 40.24
C LEU A 737 3.07 -10.20 38.87
N LEU A 738 2.36 -9.08 38.70
CA LEU A 738 1.78 -8.66 37.43
C LEU A 738 2.80 -7.99 36.51
N LEU A 739 3.89 -7.43 37.07
CA LEU A 739 4.93 -6.74 36.30
C LEU A 739 5.61 -7.62 35.24
N PRO A 740 6.02 -8.88 35.54
CA PRO A 740 6.64 -9.77 34.55
C PRO A 740 5.64 -10.47 33.62
N VAL A 741 4.33 -10.16 33.65
CA VAL A 741 3.36 -10.83 32.74
C VAL A 741 3.22 -10.08 31.41
N SER A 742 3.73 -8.86 31.32
CA SER A 742 3.54 -8.01 30.15
C SER A 742 4.36 -8.48 28.94
N LYS A 743 3.71 -9.22 28.01
CA LYS A 743 4.30 -9.60 26.70
C LYS A 743 4.89 -8.39 25.95
N ARG A 744 4.25 -7.22 26.08
CA ARG A 744 4.70 -5.99 25.42
C ARG A 744 6.01 -5.46 26.00
N LEU A 745 6.20 -5.49 27.32
CA LEU A 745 7.48 -5.07 27.92
C LEU A 745 8.62 -6.03 27.57
N HIS A 746 8.37 -7.34 27.54
CA HIS A 746 9.36 -8.32 27.05
C HIS A 746 9.78 -8.02 25.62
N SER A 747 8.80 -7.72 24.76
CA SER A 747 9.08 -7.34 23.38
C SER A 747 9.90 -6.04 23.29
N ILE A 748 9.56 -5.00 24.05
CA ILE A 748 10.29 -3.72 23.98
C ILE A 748 11.74 -3.85 24.45
N TYR A 749 11.97 -4.56 25.56
CA TYR A 749 13.32 -4.76 26.08
C TYR A 749 14.11 -5.78 25.24
N VAL A 750 13.64 -7.02 25.19
CA VAL A 750 14.46 -8.16 24.71
C VAL A 750 14.40 -8.30 23.19
N LEU A 751 13.26 -7.98 22.57
CA LEU A 751 13.11 -8.19 21.12
C LEU A 751 13.47 -6.94 20.31
N ARG A 752 13.07 -5.75 20.78
CA ARG A 752 13.26 -4.47 20.07
C ARG A 752 14.46 -3.65 20.52
N LEU A 753 15.14 -4.06 21.60
CA LEU A 753 16.33 -3.40 22.14
C LEU A 753 16.17 -1.87 22.26
N PHE A 754 14.99 -1.41 22.68
CA PHE A 754 14.62 0.01 22.61
C PHE A 754 15.48 0.88 23.53
N ASN A 755 16.01 1.99 23.02
CA ASN A 755 16.92 2.86 23.78
C ASN A 755 16.35 3.32 25.14
N ASP A 756 15.06 3.64 25.20
CA ASP A 756 14.45 4.20 26.41
C ASP A 756 14.52 3.22 27.61
N CYS A 757 14.73 1.92 27.38
CA CYS A 757 14.96 0.93 28.44
C CYS A 757 16.15 1.32 29.35
N TRP A 758 17.24 1.84 28.78
CA TRP A 758 18.40 2.31 29.56
C TRP A 758 18.04 3.53 30.40
N SER A 759 17.30 4.47 29.82
CA SER A 759 16.80 5.66 30.53
C SER A 759 15.88 5.26 31.69
N VAL A 760 15.02 4.26 31.51
CA VAL A 760 14.08 3.80 32.53
C VAL A 760 14.79 3.16 33.71
N VAL A 761 15.74 2.26 33.47
CA VAL A 761 16.53 1.63 34.53
C VAL A 761 17.31 2.67 35.34
N ALA A 762 17.96 3.64 34.66
CA ALA A 762 18.67 4.72 35.33
C ALA A 762 17.72 5.61 36.16
N ALA A 763 16.53 5.95 35.64
CA ALA A 763 15.53 6.71 36.37
C ALA A 763 14.99 5.95 37.59
N GLN A 764 14.76 4.65 37.48
CA GLN A 764 14.32 3.81 38.60
C GLN A 764 15.38 3.69 39.69
N ALA A 765 16.64 3.49 39.31
CA ALA A 765 17.76 3.49 40.23
C ALA A 765 17.89 4.84 40.96
N ALA A 766 17.69 5.97 40.24
CA ALA A 766 17.65 7.29 40.85
C ALA A 766 16.53 7.45 41.87
N ILE A 767 15.30 7.00 41.54
CA ILE A 767 14.15 7.04 42.46
C ILE A 767 14.44 6.24 43.72
N LEU A 768 14.97 5.03 43.58
CA LEU A 768 15.34 4.19 44.72
C LEU A 768 16.45 4.84 45.57
N ALA A 769 17.46 5.45 44.95
CA ALA A 769 18.49 6.19 45.67
C ALA A 769 17.90 7.37 46.47
N PHE A 770 16.96 8.12 45.88
CA PHE A 770 16.24 9.18 46.60
C PHE A 770 15.42 8.64 47.78
N GLN A 771 14.73 7.51 47.62
CA GLN A 771 14.00 6.85 48.71
C GLN A 771 14.92 6.45 49.87
N ASN A 772 16.15 6.01 49.57
CA ASN A 772 17.16 5.68 50.57
C ASN A 772 17.95 6.89 51.11
N GLY A 773 17.65 8.10 50.64
CA GLY A 773 18.32 9.33 51.08
C GLY A 773 19.70 9.59 50.46
N LEU A 774 20.09 8.83 49.43
CA LEU A 774 21.34 8.97 48.68
C LEU A 774 21.18 9.99 47.55
N TYR A 775 21.06 11.28 47.91
CA TYR A 775 20.72 12.35 46.95
C TYR A 775 21.77 12.60 45.87
N ASP A 776 23.05 12.58 46.22
CA ASP A 776 24.13 12.83 45.26
C ASP A 776 24.15 11.73 44.19
N THR A 777 24.05 10.46 44.61
CA THR A 777 23.91 9.28 43.74
C THR A 777 22.63 9.36 42.91
N GLY A 778 21.51 9.73 43.52
CA GLY A 778 20.23 9.87 42.83
C GLY A 778 20.30 10.91 41.70
N ILE A 779 20.97 12.04 41.92
CA ILE A 779 21.15 13.08 40.90
C ILE A 779 22.07 12.62 39.77
N MET A 780 23.15 11.90 40.08
CA MET A 780 24.03 11.34 39.05
C MET A 780 23.29 10.30 38.18
N LEU A 781 22.53 9.40 38.79
CA LEU A 781 21.73 8.40 38.07
C LEU A 781 20.59 9.04 37.25
N PHE A 782 19.95 10.08 37.79
CA PHE A 782 18.92 10.83 37.07
C PHE A 782 19.51 11.59 35.88
N SER A 783 20.71 12.14 36.03
CA SER A 783 21.46 12.75 34.94
C SER A 783 21.86 11.71 33.89
N ALA A 784 22.26 10.50 34.29
CA ALA A 784 22.53 9.41 33.36
C ALA A 784 21.26 9.05 32.55
N ALA A 785 20.09 8.95 33.20
CA ALA A 785 18.81 8.74 32.50
C ALA A 785 18.53 9.85 31.46
N LEU A 786 18.69 11.11 31.87
CA LEU A 786 18.51 12.27 30.98
C LEU A 786 19.46 12.27 29.79
N SER A 787 20.70 11.81 29.98
CA SER A 787 21.69 11.73 28.90
C SER A 787 21.32 10.69 27.83
N VAL A 788 20.39 9.78 28.11
CA VAL A 788 19.91 8.75 27.17
C VAL A 788 18.62 9.19 26.48
N LYS A 789 17.68 9.80 27.24
CA LYS A 789 16.40 10.24 26.70
C LYS A 789 15.86 11.46 27.45
N MET A 790 15.41 12.45 26.69
CA MET A 790 14.85 13.69 27.26
C MET A 790 13.53 13.50 28.03
N SER A 791 12.80 12.40 27.85
CA SER A 791 11.57 12.11 28.59
C SER A 791 11.79 12.02 30.10
N ALA A 792 13.03 11.75 30.55
CA ALA A 792 13.41 11.81 31.96
C ALA A 792 13.16 13.20 32.59
N LEU A 793 13.11 14.28 31.80
CA LEU A 793 12.80 15.62 32.30
C LEU A 793 11.44 15.73 32.97
N LEU A 794 10.50 14.84 32.65
CA LEU A 794 9.13 14.89 33.18
C LEU A 794 9.05 14.53 34.67
N TYR A 795 10.11 13.95 35.23
CA TYR A 795 10.27 13.79 36.68
C TYR A 795 10.82 15.04 37.38
N LEU A 796 11.44 15.99 36.65
CA LEU A 796 12.17 17.11 37.23
C LEU A 796 11.30 18.03 38.10
N PRO A 797 10.05 18.40 37.72
CA PRO A 797 9.19 19.21 38.58
C PRO A 797 8.97 18.58 39.95
N GLY A 798 8.68 17.27 39.98
CA GLY A 798 8.55 16.52 41.23
C GLY A 798 9.86 16.44 42.02
N LEU A 799 10.99 16.24 41.33
CA LEU A 799 12.32 16.19 41.95
C LEU A 799 12.68 17.53 42.62
N LEU A 800 12.42 18.66 41.96
CA LEU A 800 12.64 19.99 42.51
C LEU A 800 11.85 20.20 43.81
N VAL A 801 10.60 19.76 43.86
CA VAL A 801 9.78 19.82 45.09
C VAL A 801 10.41 19.00 46.20
N ILE A 802 10.88 17.78 45.92
CA ILE A 802 11.54 16.92 46.89
C ILE A 802 12.83 17.57 47.43
N LEU A 803 13.67 18.10 46.53
CA LEU A 803 14.95 18.72 46.90
C LEU A 803 14.74 19.99 47.74
N VAL A 804 13.85 20.89 47.32
CA VAL A 804 13.55 22.12 48.08
C VAL A 804 12.98 21.79 49.46
N LYS A 805 12.06 20.81 49.54
CA LYS A 805 11.48 20.41 50.82
C LYS A 805 12.50 19.82 51.78
N ARG A 806 13.42 18.96 51.30
CA ARG A 806 14.35 18.22 52.17
C ARG A 806 15.69 18.92 52.39
N LYS A 807 16.17 19.73 51.45
CA LYS A 807 17.51 20.34 51.47
C LYS A 807 17.49 21.88 51.46
N GLY A 808 16.43 22.50 50.97
CA GLY A 808 16.35 23.95 50.77
C GLY A 808 16.72 24.37 49.34
N VAL A 809 16.56 25.65 49.04
CA VAL A 809 16.68 26.21 47.68
C VAL A 809 18.12 26.20 47.17
N ILE A 810 19.08 26.67 47.98
CA ILE A 810 20.47 26.78 47.54
C ILE A 810 21.09 25.40 47.28
N PRO A 811 20.98 24.41 48.18
CA PRO A 811 21.44 23.05 47.88
C PRO A 811 20.72 22.44 46.68
N ALA A 812 19.42 22.68 46.51
CA ALA A 812 18.68 22.22 45.33
C ALA A 812 19.25 22.81 44.03
N MET A 813 19.60 24.10 43.99
CA MET A 813 20.29 24.69 42.84
C MET A 813 21.65 24.05 42.59
N GLY A 814 22.41 23.71 43.64
CA GLY A 814 23.65 22.94 43.53
C GLY A 814 23.44 21.59 42.84
N TYR A 815 22.40 20.86 43.22
CA TYR A 815 22.04 19.58 42.57
C TYR A 815 21.66 19.75 41.10
N ILE A 816 20.92 20.81 40.76
CA ILE A 816 20.59 21.12 39.36
C ILE A 816 21.84 21.51 38.57
N ALA A 817 22.76 22.25 39.17
CA ALA A 817 24.05 22.56 38.54
C ALA A 817 24.85 21.28 38.28
N THR A 818 24.91 20.33 39.23
CA THR A 818 25.54 19.02 39.03
C THR A 818 24.92 18.25 37.87
N LEU A 819 23.59 18.26 37.76
CA LEU A 819 22.87 17.64 36.64
C LEU A 819 23.29 18.27 35.30
N VAL A 820 23.27 19.60 35.20
CA VAL A 820 23.66 20.33 33.97
C VAL A 820 25.12 20.08 33.61
N VAL A 821 26.05 20.17 34.58
CA VAL A 821 27.48 19.90 34.37
C VAL A 821 27.69 18.49 33.84
N THR A 822 26.99 17.51 34.40
CA THR A 822 27.09 16.12 33.94
C THR A 822 26.59 15.97 32.49
N GLN A 823 25.49 16.64 32.09
CA GLN A 823 25.05 16.64 30.68
C GLN A 823 26.10 17.26 29.74
N VAL A 824 26.74 18.35 30.17
CA VAL A 824 27.82 19.00 29.41
C VAL A 824 29.01 18.05 29.22
N LEU A 825 29.36 17.27 30.26
CA LEU A 825 30.46 16.30 30.17
C LEU A 825 30.17 15.18 29.17
N PHE A 826 28.96 14.62 29.16
CA PHE A 826 28.57 13.63 28.14
C PHE A 826 28.58 14.22 26.71
N ALA A 827 28.17 15.47 26.56
CA ALA A 827 28.07 16.15 25.27
C ALA A 827 29.39 16.80 24.78
N LEU A 828 30.46 16.72 25.56
CA LEU A 828 31.72 17.42 25.29
C LEU A 828 32.30 17.18 23.88
N PRO A 829 32.25 15.95 23.31
CA PRO A 829 32.72 15.73 21.94
C PRO A 829 31.95 16.52 20.88
N PHE A 830 30.64 16.72 21.10
CA PHE A 830 29.75 17.40 20.16
C PHE A 830 29.78 18.91 20.35
N PHE A 831 29.93 19.39 21.59
CA PHE A 831 30.07 20.82 21.90
C PHE A 831 31.34 21.45 21.33
N ARG A 832 32.40 20.66 21.15
CA ARG A 832 33.64 21.15 20.53
C ARG A 832 33.48 21.37 19.02
N GLU A 833 32.58 20.65 18.38
CA GLU A 833 32.34 20.74 16.94
C GLU A 833 31.24 21.77 16.64
N ASP A 834 30.02 21.54 17.12
CA ASP A 834 28.89 22.45 16.97
C ASP A 834 27.89 22.26 18.12
N ALA A 835 27.99 23.14 19.11
CA ALA A 835 27.10 23.11 20.26
C ALA A 835 25.64 23.44 19.92
N TYR A 836 25.41 24.24 18.87
CA TYR A 836 24.06 24.60 18.45
C TYR A 836 23.38 23.42 17.75
N ALA A 837 24.08 22.74 16.83
CA ALA A 837 23.59 21.53 16.19
C ALA A 837 23.27 20.42 17.20
N TYR A 838 24.11 20.23 18.23
CA TYR A 838 23.81 19.29 19.30
C TYR A 838 22.51 19.65 20.04
N LEU A 839 22.40 20.89 20.54
CA LEU A 839 21.23 21.30 21.32
C LEU A 839 19.94 21.23 20.49
N GLN A 840 19.98 21.64 19.23
CA GLN A 840 18.81 21.64 18.35
C GLN A 840 18.37 20.22 17.98
N SER A 841 19.29 19.28 17.77
CA SER A 841 18.96 17.91 17.38
C SER A 841 18.59 17.02 18.58
N ALA A 842 19.36 17.09 19.67
CA ALA A 842 19.17 16.26 20.86
C ALA A 842 18.01 16.73 21.76
N PHE A 843 17.69 18.03 21.72
CA PHE A 843 16.59 18.65 22.49
C PHE A 843 15.63 19.43 21.56
N ASP A 844 15.18 18.76 20.50
CA ASP A 844 14.25 19.31 19.51
C ASP A 844 12.81 19.37 20.06
N PHE A 845 12.42 20.51 20.60
CA PHE A 845 11.05 20.75 21.10
C PHE A 845 10.02 21.04 19.99
N GLY A 846 10.45 21.26 18.74
CA GLY A 846 9.57 21.66 17.63
C GLY A 846 8.98 20.49 16.82
N ARG A 847 9.24 19.25 17.23
CA ARG A 847 9.05 18.05 16.41
C ARG A 847 7.64 17.48 16.50
N VAL A 848 7.03 17.18 15.36
CA VAL A 848 5.66 16.69 15.30
C VAL A 848 5.62 15.25 14.83
N PHE A 849 4.99 14.35 15.59
CA PHE A 849 4.83 12.98 15.14
C PHE A 849 3.85 12.83 13.97
N LEU A 850 4.04 11.80 13.14
CA LEU A 850 3.02 11.42 12.18
C LEU A 850 1.76 10.93 12.90
N TYR A 851 0.60 11.39 12.45
CA TYR A 851 -0.69 11.01 13.01
C TYR A 851 -0.92 9.48 13.00
N LYS A 852 -0.38 8.77 12.00
CA LYS A 852 -0.43 7.30 11.91
C LYS A 852 0.29 6.54 13.03
N TRP A 853 1.08 7.19 13.87
CA TRP A 853 1.86 6.53 14.93
C TRP A 853 1.38 6.87 16.35
N THR A 854 0.52 7.89 16.53
CA THR A 854 -0.01 8.22 17.85
C THR A 854 -1.03 7.18 18.31
N VAL A 855 -1.07 6.88 19.61
CA VAL A 855 -2.11 6.02 20.22
C VAL A 855 -3.04 6.77 21.16
N ASN A 856 -2.62 7.90 21.73
CA ASN A 856 -3.35 8.58 22.80
C ASN A 856 -4.37 9.63 22.31
N TRP A 857 -4.22 10.13 21.08
CA TRP A 857 -5.10 11.16 20.50
C TRP A 857 -5.74 10.77 19.16
N ARG A 858 -5.90 9.46 18.92
CA ARG A 858 -6.53 8.93 17.70
C ARG A 858 -7.99 9.30 17.49
N LEU A 859 -8.63 9.84 18.52
CA LEU A 859 -9.99 10.37 18.47
C LEU A 859 -10.10 11.71 17.73
N PHE A 860 -9.00 12.43 17.54
CA PHE A 860 -8.95 13.63 16.70
C PHE A 860 -8.56 13.26 15.28
N ASP A 861 -8.98 14.03 14.28
CA ASP A 861 -8.50 13.90 12.90
C ASP A 861 -7.05 14.39 12.76
N GLU A 862 -6.43 14.09 11.62
CA GLU A 862 -5.02 14.44 11.37
C GLU A 862 -4.80 15.95 11.39
N GLU A 863 -5.74 16.74 10.87
CA GLU A 863 -5.63 18.21 10.85
C GLU A 863 -5.61 18.78 12.28
N THR A 864 -6.54 18.36 13.14
CA THR A 864 -6.57 18.82 14.54
C THR A 864 -5.31 18.36 15.28
N PHE A 865 -4.90 17.11 15.07
CA PHE A 865 -3.70 16.55 15.69
C PHE A 865 -2.42 17.32 15.31
N LEU A 866 -2.29 17.71 14.03
CA LEU A 866 -1.15 18.44 13.49
C LEU A 866 -1.19 19.95 13.83
N SER A 867 -2.31 20.47 14.32
CA SER A 867 -2.47 21.89 14.62
C SER A 867 -1.53 22.42 15.73
N PRO A 868 -0.91 23.61 15.56
CA PRO A 868 -0.16 24.28 16.64
C PRO A 868 -1.04 24.66 17.84
N ARG A 869 -2.35 24.84 17.62
CA ARG A 869 -3.32 25.15 18.68
C ARG A 869 -3.45 24.00 19.67
N LEU A 870 -3.53 22.76 19.19
CA LEU A 870 -3.58 21.58 20.05
C LEU A 870 -2.30 21.46 20.88
N ALA A 871 -1.13 21.60 20.23
CA ALA A 871 0.16 21.56 20.93
C ALA A 871 0.25 22.58 22.07
N THR A 872 -0.10 23.84 21.79
CA THR A 872 -0.13 24.91 22.80
C THR A 872 -1.12 24.63 23.92
N THR A 873 -2.30 24.08 23.58
CA THR A 873 -3.34 23.72 24.56
C THR A 873 -2.86 22.62 25.50
N LEU A 874 -2.22 21.57 24.96
CA LEU A 874 -1.65 20.48 25.74
C LEU A 874 -0.53 20.99 26.67
N LEU A 875 0.33 21.88 26.18
CA LEU A 875 1.38 22.51 26.98
C LEU A 875 0.80 23.33 28.15
N ILE A 876 -0.20 24.18 27.89
CA ILE A 876 -0.89 24.95 28.93
C ILE A 876 -1.54 24.00 29.95
N GLY A 877 -2.19 22.94 29.48
CA GLY A 877 -2.79 21.90 30.31
C GLY A 877 -1.76 21.20 31.22
N HIS A 878 -0.59 20.87 30.67
CA HIS A 878 0.51 20.27 31.41
C HIS A 878 1.02 21.17 32.55
N VAL A 879 1.38 22.41 32.23
CA VAL A 879 1.90 23.38 33.20
C VAL A 879 0.86 23.67 34.27
N THR A 880 -0.40 23.85 33.88
CA THR A 880 -1.51 24.12 34.82
C THR A 880 -1.71 22.95 35.78
N THR A 881 -1.64 21.71 35.28
CA THR A 881 -1.79 20.50 36.10
C THR A 881 -0.61 20.32 37.06
N LEU A 882 0.62 20.56 36.60
CA LEU A 882 1.81 20.56 37.48
C LEU A 882 1.70 21.60 38.59
N ILE A 883 1.28 22.83 38.25
CA ILE A 883 1.03 23.88 39.23
C ILE A 883 -0.04 23.42 40.23
N ALA A 884 -1.18 22.91 39.76
CA ALA A 884 -2.25 22.42 40.62
C ALA A 884 -1.78 21.31 41.59
N PHE A 885 -0.98 20.34 41.11
CA PHE A 885 -0.39 19.32 41.97
C PHE A 885 0.59 19.91 42.98
N GLY A 886 1.44 20.87 42.57
CA GLY A 886 2.31 21.61 43.48
C GLY A 886 1.54 22.37 44.57
N LEU A 887 0.53 23.16 44.17
CA LEU A 887 -0.31 23.98 45.04
C LEU A 887 -1.09 23.12 46.07
N PHE A 888 -1.75 22.06 45.59
CA PHE A 888 -2.83 21.39 46.33
C PHE A 888 -2.55 19.94 46.74
N LYS A 889 -1.52 19.28 46.21
CA LYS A 889 -1.25 17.85 46.49
C LYS A 889 0.14 17.63 47.08
N TRP A 890 1.20 17.96 46.34
CA TRP A 890 2.57 17.68 46.74
C TRP A 890 3.00 18.46 47.99
N CYS A 891 2.53 19.70 48.17
CA CYS A 891 2.83 20.52 49.34
C CYS A 891 1.70 20.60 50.37
N ALA A 892 0.60 19.85 50.19
CA ALA A 892 -0.55 19.90 51.11
C ALA A 892 -0.21 19.53 52.57
N PRO A 893 0.60 18.47 52.85
CA PRO A 893 0.97 18.12 54.23
C PRO A 893 1.71 19.25 54.97
N ASP A 894 2.40 20.12 54.24
CA ASP A 894 3.23 21.20 54.78
C ASP A 894 2.50 22.54 54.92
N GLY A 895 1.18 22.54 54.74
CA GLY A 895 0.32 23.73 54.77
C GLY A 895 0.18 24.44 53.42
N GLY A 896 0.46 23.76 52.31
CA GLY A 896 0.35 24.29 50.95
C GLY A 896 1.63 24.93 50.41
N VAL A 897 1.72 25.08 49.08
CA VAL A 897 2.97 25.51 48.42
C VAL A 897 3.40 26.92 48.82
N TYR A 898 2.46 27.84 49.06
CA TYR A 898 2.79 29.22 49.41
C TYR A 898 3.61 29.30 50.70
N ARG A 899 3.24 28.48 51.70
CA ARG A 899 3.99 28.39 52.96
C ARG A 899 5.34 27.73 52.77
N VAL A 900 5.42 26.69 51.93
CA VAL A 900 6.70 26.03 51.58
C VAL A 900 7.64 27.03 50.90
N LEU A 901 7.18 27.75 49.87
CA LEU A 901 7.98 28.74 49.14
C LEU A 901 8.37 29.93 50.03
N SER A 902 7.45 30.43 50.86
CA SER A 902 7.74 31.50 51.82
C SER A 902 8.86 31.10 52.78
N ARG A 903 8.82 29.87 53.32
CA ARG A 903 9.91 29.33 54.16
C ARG A 903 11.21 29.15 53.36
N ALA A 904 11.10 28.63 52.14
CA ALA A 904 12.23 28.40 51.25
C ALA A 904 12.97 29.71 50.92
N LEU A 905 12.25 30.81 50.71
CA LEU A 905 12.84 32.13 50.45
C LEU A 905 13.41 32.79 51.71
N ARG A 906 12.75 32.62 52.87
CA ARG A 906 13.23 33.17 54.16
C ARG A 906 14.45 32.45 54.71
N SER A 907 14.65 31.18 54.38
CA SER A 907 15.76 30.37 54.88
C SER A 907 16.26 29.41 53.79
N PRO A 908 16.94 29.93 52.76
CA PRO A 908 17.24 29.18 51.53
C PRO A 908 18.22 28.02 51.70
N LEU A 909 18.97 27.99 52.81
CA LEU A 909 19.89 26.90 53.17
C LEU A 909 19.24 25.80 54.02
N ARG A 910 18.00 25.98 54.48
CA ARG A 910 17.31 25.05 55.37
C ARG A 910 16.17 24.32 54.65
N PRO A 911 15.81 23.09 55.09
CA PRO A 911 14.66 22.36 54.54
C PRO A 911 13.38 23.19 54.62
N ALA A 912 12.65 23.30 53.51
CA ALA A 912 11.40 24.06 53.45
C ALA A 912 10.16 23.26 53.88
N GLY A 913 10.27 21.93 53.96
CA GLY A 913 9.21 21.03 54.42
C GLY A 913 9.16 20.92 55.95
N LEU A 914 7.95 20.79 56.49
CA LEU A 914 7.71 20.43 57.90
C LEU A 914 7.38 18.94 58.03
N SER A 915 6.70 18.36 57.04
CA SER A 915 6.34 16.95 57.05
C SER A 915 7.52 16.08 56.60
N PRO A 916 7.69 14.88 57.18
CA PRO A 916 8.72 13.94 56.73
C PRO A 916 8.56 13.58 55.25
N VAL A 917 9.66 13.68 54.50
CA VAL A 917 9.73 13.25 53.10
C VAL A 917 10.02 11.74 53.09
N THR A 918 8.96 10.92 53.13
CA THR A 918 9.04 9.46 53.17
C THR A 918 9.34 8.85 51.80
N SER A 919 9.76 7.58 51.76
CA SER A 919 9.97 6.83 50.51
C SER A 919 8.71 6.74 49.64
N ASP A 920 7.54 6.57 50.27
CA ASP A 920 6.22 6.59 49.61
C ASP A 920 5.93 7.95 48.96
N TYR A 921 6.23 9.03 49.68
CA TYR A 921 6.05 10.39 49.17
C TYR A 921 6.94 10.65 47.95
N ILE A 922 8.21 10.24 48.01
CA ILE A 922 9.17 10.40 46.90
C ILE A 922 8.68 9.69 45.64
N ALA A 923 8.32 8.41 45.74
CA ALA A 923 7.79 7.65 44.60
C ALA A 923 6.49 8.26 44.06
N THR A 924 5.57 8.64 44.96
CA THR A 924 4.29 9.27 44.57
C THR A 924 4.53 10.57 43.79
N VAL A 925 5.38 11.47 44.27
CA VAL A 925 5.63 12.77 43.63
C VAL A 925 6.31 12.59 42.27
N LEU A 926 7.32 11.73 42.18
CA LEU A 926 8.04 11.49 40.93
C LEU A 926 7.15 10.80 39.88
N PHE A 927 6.42 9.75 40.26
CA PHE A 927 5.52 9.04 39.34
C PHE A 927 4.33 9.91 38.89
N THR A 928 3.77 10.75 39.78
CA THR A 928 2.70 11.68 39.38
C THR A 928 3.21 12.80 38.49
N SER A 929 4.43 13.33 38.72
CA SER A 929 5.07 14.31 37.82
C SER A 929 5.21 13.74 36.40
N ASN A 930 5.69 12.50 36.31
CA ASN A 930 5.86 11.80 35.05
C ASN A 930 4.51 11.52 34.36
N LEU A 931 3.51 11.04 35.09
CA LEU A 931 2.16 10.78 34.56
C LEU A 931 1.50 12.05 34.00
N ILE A 932 1.66 13.19 34.68
CA ILE A 932 1.17 14.48 34.16
C ILE A 932 1.86 14.82 32.83
N GLY A 933 3.15 14.50 32.68
CA GLY A 933 3.84 14.61 31.39
C GLY A 933 3.20 13.75 30.30
N ILE A 934 2.97 12.47 30.60
CA ILE A 934 2.41 11.49 29.66
C ILE A 934 0.99 11.84 29.23
N LEU A 935 0.14 12.29 30.16
CA LEU A 935 -1.24 12.66 29.88
C LEU A 935 -1.36 13.80 28.86
N PHE A 936 -0.42 14.75 28.89
CA PHE A 936 -0.39 15.89 27.98
C PHE A 936 0.63 15.73 26.85
N ALA A 937 1.24 14.54 26.71
CA ALA A 937 2.13 14.27 25.58
C ALA A 937 1.32 14.32 24.29
N ARG A 938 1.78 15.11 23.31
CA ARG A 938 1.07 15.24 22.02
C ARG A 938 1.01 13.94 21.26
N SER A 939 1.98 13.06 21.41
CA SER A 939 1.99 11.76 20.75
C SER A 939 2.64 10.73 21.64
N LEU A 940 2.01 9.56 21.71
CA LEU A 940 2.59 8.37 22.32
C LEU A 940 2.58 7.26 21.27
N HIS A 941 3.78 6.78 20.94
CA HIS A 941 3.98 5.52 20.26
C HIS A 941 3.95 4.34 21.26
N TYR A 942 3.64 3.13 20.80
CA TYR A 942 3.53 1.97 21.68
C TYR A 942 4.84 1.57 22.38
N GLN A 943 6.01 1.97 21.85
CA GLN A 943 7.33 1.68 22.46
C GLN A 943 7.55 2.47 23.75
N PHE A 944 6.94 3.66 23.88
CA PHE A 944 7.00 4.47 25.10
C PHE A 944 6.26 3.84 26.27
N TYR A 945 5.56 2.73 26.06
CA TYR A 945 4.99 1.95 27.16
C TYR A 945 6.05 1.53 28.19
N SER A 946 7.29 1.26 27.75
CA SER A 946 8.42 0.94 28.65
C SER A 946 8.72 2.03 29.67
N TRP A 947 8.45 3.29 29.34
CA TRP A 947 8.75 4.45 30.16
C TRP A 947 7.85 4.56 31.40
N TYR A 948 6.58 4.16 31.30
CA TYR A 948 5.61 4.42 32.37
C TYR A 948 4.80 3.23 32.85
N ALA A 949 4.77 2.11 32.12
CA ALA A 949 3.94 0.95 32.45
C ALA A 949 4.12 0.49 33.91
N GLN A 950 5.37 0.45 34.39
CA GLN A 950 5.70 -0.03 35.72
C GLN A 950 5.33 0.94 36.84
N GLN A 951 4.92 2.18 36.53
CA GLN A 951 4.46 3.16 37.52
C GLN A 951 2.95 3.09 37.71
N ILE A 952 2.22 2.57 36.71
CA ILE A 952 0.76 2.54 36.71
C ILE A 952 0.21 1.74 37.89
N PRO A 953 0.67 0.49 38.19
CA PRO A 953 0.12 -0.26 39.31
C PRO A 953 0.31 0.46 40.67
N PHE A 954 1.45 1.12 40.86
CA PHE A 954 1.70 1.97 42.03
C PHE A 954 0.67 3.10 42.13
N LEU A 955 0.50 3.85 41.05
CA LEU A 955 -0.40 5.02 41.03
C LEU A 955 -1.86 4.61 41.17
N THR A 956 -2.29 3.54 40.50
CA THR A 956 -3.66 3.02 40.59
C THR A 956 -3.97 2.55 42.01
N TRP A 957 -3.03 1.88 42.68
CA TRP A 957 -3.21 1.46 44.08
C TRP A 957 -3.48 2.64 45.03
N ARG A 958 -2.88 3.80 44.74
CA ARG A 958 -3.01 5.05 45.51
C ARG A 958 -4.33 5.77 45.30
N THR A 959 -5.13 5.37 44.31
CA THR A 959 -6.45 5.94 44.07
C THR A 959 -7.48 5.43 45.08
N ARG A 960 -8.67 6.02 45.05
CA ARG A 960 -9.85 5.53 45.78
C ARG A 960 -10.66 4.48 44.98
N TYR A 961 -10.14 4.00 43.85
CA TYR A 961 -10.84 3.03 43.02
C TYR A 961 -11.06 1.70 43.75
N PRO A 962 -12.14 0.97 43.44
CA PRO A 962 -12.39 -0.34 44.01
C PRO A 962 -11.31 -1.34 43.53
N ILE A 963 -11.04 -2.38 44.34
CA ILE A 963 -9.97 -3.35 44.06
C ILE A 963 -10.04 -3.95 42.65
N PRO A 964 -11.22 -4.30 42.07
CA PRO A 964 -11.27 -4.82 40.70
C PRO A 964 -10.82 -3.85 39.60
N VAL A 965 -10.85 -2.54 39.88
CA VAL A 965 -10.38 -1.49 38.95
C VAL A 965 -8.89 -1.19 39.18
N LYS A 966 -8.37 -1.52 40.37
CA LYS A 966 -6.96 -1.36 40.73
C LYS A 966 -6.14 -2.54 40.25
#